data_AF-A0A356AQ84-F1
#
_entry.id   AF-A0A356AQ84-F1
#
_cell.length_a   1.000
_cell.length_b   1.000
_cell.length_c   1.000
_cell.angle_alpha   90.00
_cell.angle_beta   90.00
_cell.angle_gamma   90.00
#
_symmetry.space_group_name_H-M   'P 1'
#
loop_
_entity.id
_entity.type
_entity.pdbx_description
1 polymer ?
#
loop_
_entity_poly.entity_id
_entity_poly.type
_entity_poly.pdbx_seq_one_letter_code
_entity_poly.pdbx_strand_id
1 'polypeptide(L)'
;QQYNNEFVEGVALIKNIKDKGDTVMLIAQATKINNNPIDVTVTMNCSKDDSLLPGDLIQFLGTLSIPTGQRNPGNFNELHYMASKKLSAKINYPKIDHVQKEYQKKPVIRSAIQLRRIIIERIEKLYPEKHAALLSGMTIGYTGGMDDTTLESFTLSGLSHIIAVSGAHVAFIMMPLLFLTKKLGLNIFVSNLLYLPVIIFYAFLTGLEASVVRATVMAGIGFMSTPLLRKSDTLNTLCVSCLILLLYNPFMVLGVGFILSYGATLGIILLLPHLRNLTVFKKLQGFVTDTFLCSLAATLSILPFCVKYFYMVTPYSLIANMLVIPFTGLITICGILSICLPLSLGKILSYPVIAMLEFAMRITGGISTLRGAKLLLNIPSIYQITIYYLILYCFLFKKGRSLKEKPLRVVLVSIALLFVINFSLFHRDQTTVTFIDVGQGDSIYIKTANNKVFLVDGGGSVTYDVGQNTVMPFLLSQHARKIDGMFSTHNDLDHIGGLVSVADNLIVKNAFLPYQYQYSNNNTVTSLMNNSKKVTFVHTGQTVIIDKDTSIKVLWPPITKEDSDDKNHLSLVLLFQYKDFKVLLTGDLDGEGVTGMMPYKQEMDCTVLKIPHHGGDNTRTEDLIQQSSPNLAIISVGRNKYGHPTQKVLDLLEQYDVPVLRTDDCGAITIKTNGKKYTISTAMD
;
A
#
# COMPACT_ATOMS: atom_id res chain seq x y z
N GLN A 1 -1.83 -19.70 15.58
CA GLN A 1 -0.36 -19.73 15.73
C GLN A 1 0.18 -21.13 15.58
N GLN A 2 -0.37 -22.15 16.27
CA GLN A 2 0.02 -23.56 16.11
C GLN A 2 0.13 -24.00 14.63
N TYR A 3 -0.90 -23.76 13.81
CA TYR A 3 -0.92 -24.16 12.39
C TYR A 3 -0.21 -23.19 11.43
N ASN A 4 0.63 -22.27 11.92
CA ASN A 4 1.27 -21.29 11.05
C ASN A 4 2.27 -21.96 10.11
N ASN A 5 2.09 -21.75 8.81
CA ASN A 5 2.84 -22.37 7.72
C ASN A 5 2.73 -23.90 7.65
N GLU A 6 1.75 -24.50 8.34
CA GLU A 6 1.48 -25.93 8.23
C GLU A 6 0.51 -26.23 7.07
N PHE A 7 0.71 -27.38 6.44
CA PHE A 7 -0.26 -27.93 5.51
C PHE A 7 -1.44 -28.49 6.30
N VAL A 8 -2.64 -27.98 6.04
CA VAL A 8 -3.83 -28.31 6.80
C VAL A 8 -4.97 -28.76 5.89
N GLU A 9 -5.77 -29.68 6.43
CA GLU A 9 -7.07 -30.03 5.92
C GLU A 9 -8.14 -29.37 6.78
N GLY A 10 -9.15 -28.75 6.18
CA GLY A 10 -10.19 -28.10 6.95
C GLY A 10 -11.54 -28.04 6.26
N VAL A 11 -12.55 -27.68 7.05
CA VAL A 11 -13.91 -27.43 6.58
C VAL A 11 -14.26 -25.99 6.87
N ALA A 12 -14.67 -25.23 5.85
CA ALA A 12 -15.01 -23.82 5.98
C ALA A 12 -16.36 -23.49 5.34
N LEU A 13 -17.08 -22.57 5.97
CA LEU A 13 -18.32 -22.00 5.46
C LEU A 13 -18.00 -20.68 4.73
N ILE A 14 -18.26 -20.61 3.43
CA ILE A 14 -18.04 -19.40 2.64
C ILE A 14 -18.98 -18.30 3.14
N LYS A 15 -18.40 -17.19 3.62
CA LYS A 15 -19.13 -16.00 4.09
C LYS A 15 -19.33 -14.97 3.00
N ASN A 16 -18.32 -14.79 2.15
CA ASN A 16 -18.31 -13.81 1.08
C ASN A 16 -17.29 -14.23 0.01
N ILE A 17 -17.48 -13.76 -1.23
CA ILE A 17 -16.56 -13.94 -2.34
C ILE A 17 -16.24 -12.56 -2.90
N LYS A 18 -14.94 -12.26 -3.07
CA LYS A 18 -14.47 -11.04 -3.71
C LYS A 18 -13.73 -11.40 -4.99
N ASP A 19 -14.33 -11.05 -6.11
CA ASP A 19 -13.74 -11.24 -7.44
C ASP A 19 -12.56 -10.28 -7.66
N LYS A 20 -11.47 -10.80 -8.22
CA LYS A 20 -10.23 -10.10 -8.57
C LYS A 20 -9.74 -10.55 -9.96
N GLY A 21 -10.54 -10.31 -10.99
CA GLY A 21 -10.24 -10.76 -12.35
C GLY A 21 -10.31 -12.29 -12.43
N ASP A 22 -9.19 -12.93 -12.78
CA ASP A 22 -9.08 -14.39 -12.94
C ASP A 22 -8.98 -15.16 -11.61
N THR A 23 -8.80 -14.45 -10.51
CA THR A 23 -8.77 -15.02 -9.16
C THR A 23 -9.95 -14.53 -8.33
N VAL A 24 -10.34 -15.34 -7.34
CA VAL A 24 -11.33 -14.97 -6.34
C VAL A 24 -10.75 -15.12 -4.94
N MET A 25 -11.05 -14.16 -4.08
CA MET A 25 -10.74 -14.22 -2.65
C MET A 25 -12.00 -14.64 -1.91
N LEU A 26 -12.02 -15.87 -1.41
CA LEU A 26 -13.06 -16.36 -0.53
C LEU A 26 -12.77 -15.87 0.89
N ILE A 27 -13.79 -15.31 1.54
CA ILE A 27 -13.79 -15.07 2.98
C ILE A 27 -14.61 -16.22 3.58
N ALA A 28 -13.95 -17.12 4.29
CA ALA A 28 -14.59 -18.32 4.81
C ALA A 28 -14.38 -18.44 6.33
N GLN A 29 -15.40 -18.89 7.05
CA GLN A 29 -15.28 -19.23 8.47
C GLN A 29 -14.86 -20.70 8.54
N ALA A 30 -13.59 -20.95 8.89
CA ALA A 30 -13.12 -22.29 9.16
C ALA A 30 -13.79 -22.80 10.43
N THR A 31 -14.40 -23.98 10.32
CA THR A 31 -15.12 -24.68 11.40
C THR A 31 -14.30 -25.83 11.97
N LYS A 32 -13.42 -26.41 11.15
CA LYS A 32 -12.49 -27.48 11.51
C LYS A 32 -11.17 -27.30 10.77
N ILE A 33 -10.07 -27.62 11.45
CA ILE A 33 -8.72 -27.74 10.90
C ILE A 33 -8.09 -28.99 11.51
N ASN A 34 -7.61 -29.93 10.68
CA ASN A 34 -7.06 -31.24 11.09
C ASN A 34 -7.94 -31.94 12.13
N ASN A 35 -9.26 -31.99 11.87
CA ASN A 35 -10.31 -32.49 12.77
C ASN A 35 -10.56 -31.73 14.08
N ASN A 36 -9.74 -30.73 14.41
CA ASN A 36 -9.96 -29.90 15.59
C ASN A 36 -10.99 -28.80 15.28
N PRO A 37 -12.01 -28.62 16.15
CA PRO A 37 -12.98 -27.54 15.98
C PRO A 37 -12.28 -26.19 16.16
N ILE A 38 -12.54 -25.28 15.23
CA ILE A 38 -12.00 -23.92 15.28
C ILE A 38 -13.08 -22.95 14.83
N ASP A 39 -13.02 -21.70 15.32
CA ASP A 39 -13.88 -20.62 14.84
C ASP A 39 -13.01 -19.42 14.45
N VAL A 40 -12.46 -19.47 13.24
CA VAL A 40 -11.63 -18.39 12.68
C VAL A 40 -12.06 -18.05 11.27
N THR A 41 -11.98 -16.77 10.93
CA THR A 41 -12.24 -16.33 9.55
C THR A 41 -10.93 -16.30 8.79
N VAL A 42 -10.88 -17.04 7.69
CA VAL A 42 -9.71 -17.17 6.81
C VAL A 42 -10.01 -16.59 5.44
N THR A 43 -8.97 -16.08 4.78
CA THR A 43 -9.03 -15.74 3.36
C THR A 43 -8.44 -16.88 2.53
N MET A 44 -9.09 -17.23 1.44
CA MET A 44 -8.57 -18.19 0.46
C MET A 44 -8.47 -17.53 -0.89
N ASN A 45 -7.26 -17.34 -1.41
CA ASN A 45 -7.07 -16.88 -2.78
C ASN A 45 -7.08 -18.12 -3.68
N CYS A 46 -8.01 -18.21 -4.62
CA CYS A 46 -8.12 -19.35 -5.52
C CYS A 46 -8.46 -18.90 -6.95
N SER A 47 -8.28 -19.79 -7.91
CA SER A 47 -8.75 -19.56 -9.29
C SER A 47 -10.27 -19.38 -9.29
N LYS A 48 -10.78 -18.56 -10.20
CA LYS A 48 -12.22 -18.34 -10.31
C LYS A 48 -12.96 -19.64 -10.60
N ASP A 49 -13.91 -19.98 -9.72
CA ASP A 49 -14.84 -21.10 -9.87
C ASP A 49 -16.26 -20.60 -9.60
N ASP A 50 -17.05 -20.47 -10.67
CA ASP A 50 -18.42 -19.95 -10.61
C ASP A 50 -19.39 -20.90 -9.89
N SER A 51 -18.96 -22.13 -9.54
CA SER A 51 -19.74 -23.08 -8.76
C SER A 51 -19.76 -22.74 -7.26
N LEU A 52 -18.79 -21.96 -6.77
CA LEU A 52 -18.67 -21.59 -5.35
C LEU A 52 -19.59 -20.41 -5.04
N LEU A 53 -20.44 -20.58 -4.03
CA LEU A 53 -21.35 -19.55 -3.56
C LEU A 53 -21.22 -19.30 -2.04
N PRO A 54 -21.46 -18.06 -1.60
CA PRO A 54 -21.62 -17.75 -0.18
C PRO A 54 -22.75 -18.57 0.45
N GLY A 55 -22.44 -19.24 1.55
CA GLY A 55 -23.30 -20.23 2.18
C GLY A 55 -22.86 -21.68 1.92
N ASP A 56 -21.98 -21.92 0.95
CA ASP A 56 -21.46 -23.26 0.70
C ASP A 56 -20.53 -23.70 1.83
N LEU A 57 -20.64 -24.98 2.19
CA LEU A 57 -19.68 -25.65 3.06
C LEU A 57 -18.67 -26.37 2.18
N ILE A 58 -17.41 -25.98 2.30
CA ILE A 58 -16.30 -26.50 1.50
C ILE A 58 -15.29 -27.22 2.39
N GLN A 59 -14.65 -28.23 1.83
CA GLN A 59 -13.44 -28.83 2.35
C GLN A 59 -12.27 -28.26 1.58
N PHE A 60 -11.19 -27.94 2.29
CA PHE A 60 -10.02 -27.36 1.68
C PHE A 60 -8.75 -28.04 2.17
N LEU A 61 -7.76 -28.10 1.29
CA LEU A 61 -6.41 -28.58 1.55
C LEU A 61 -5.42 -27.51 1.10
N GLY A 62 -4.59 -27.03 2.01
CA GLY A 62 -3.63 -25.98 1.69
C GLY A 62 -2.76 -25.56 2.87
N THR A 63 -1.77 -24.71 2.60
CA THR A 63 -0.90 -24.16 3.65
C THR A 63 -1.55 -22.96 4.31
N LEU A 64 -1.81 -23.04 5.61
CA LEU A 64 -2.31 -21.91 6.39
C LEU A 64 -1.17 -21.00 6.76
N SER A 65 -1.30 -19.69 6.51
CA SER A 65 -0.30 -18.69 6.91
C SER A 65 -0.96 -17.56 7.70
N ILE A 66 -0.28 -17.11 8.75
CA ILE A 66 -0.70 -15.96 9.54
C ILE A 66 -0.12 -14.70 8.89
N PRO A 67 -0.91 -13.62 8.73
CA PRO A 67 -0.38 -12.37 8.21
C PRO A 67 0.73 -11.83 9.11
N THR A 68 1.78 -11.33 8.48
CA THR A 68 2.90 -10.71 9.20
C THR A 68 2.62 -9.23 9.47
N GLY A 69 3.32 -8.68 10.46
CA GLY A 69 3.35 -7.24 10.70
C GLY A 69 4.01 -6.46 9.57
N GLN A 70 4.30 -5.19 9.82
CA GLN A 70 5.07 -4.37 8.90
C GLN A 70 6.53 -4.84 8.89
N ARG A 71 6.92 -5.64 7.89
CA ARG A 71 8.27 -6.22 7.80
C ARG A 71 9.33 -5.22 7.37
N ASN A 72 8.94 -4.09 6.79
CA ASN A 72 9.84 -3.00 6.43
C ASN A 72 9.22 -1.66 6.83
N PRO A 73 9.99 -0.71 7.39
CA PRO A 73 9.51 0.64 7.67
C PRO A 73 8.83 1.26 6.44
N GLY A 74 7.60 1.70 6.61
CA GLY A 74 6.80 2.32 5.54
C GLY A 74 6.03 1.34 4.63
N ASN A 75 6.28 0.03 4.72
CA ASN A 75 5.51 -0.93 3.93
C ASN A 75 4.14 -1.23 4.55
N PHE A 76 3.30 -1.90 3.77
CA PHE A 76 1.97 -2.30 4.20
C PHE A 76 2.01 -3.24 5.41
N ASN A 77 1.18 -2.95 6.42
CA ASN A 77 1.02 -3.82 7.59
C ASN A 77 -0.18 -4.76 7.36
N GLU A 78 0.11 -5.96 6.86
CA GLU A 78 -0.93 -6.95 6.51
C GLU A 78 -1.70 -7.42 7.76
N LEU A 79 -1.01 -7.61 8.89
CA LEU A 79 -1.63 -7.99 10.16
C LEU A 79 -2.72 -6.98 10.58
N HIS A 80 -2.40 -5.68 10.59
CA HIS A 80 -3.36 -4.63 10.92
C HIS A 80 -4.52 -4.57 9.92
N TYR A 81 -4.23 -4.71 8.62
CA TYR A 81 -5.27 -4.73 7.60
C TYR A 81 -6.24 -5.90 7.79
N MET A 82 -5.72 -7.12 7.98
CA MET A 82 -6.53 -8.32 8.18
C MET A 82 -7.33 -8.22 9.49
N ALA A 83 -6.71 -7.76 10.58
CA ALA A 83 -7.41 -7.49 11.84
C ALA A 83 -8.56 -6.48 11.65
N SER A 84 -8.35 -5.40 10.90
CA SER A 84 -9.40 -4.40 10.61
C SER A 84 -10.60 -4.98 9.82
N LYS A 85 -10.38 -6.09 9.12
CA LYS A 85 -11.41 -6.84 8.38
C LYS A 85 -11.91 -8.09 9.12
N LYS A 86 -11.45 -8.33 10.37
CA LYS A 86 -11.77 -9.49 11.21
C LYS A 86 -11.33 -10.82 10.55
N LEU A 87 -10.19 -10.78 9.87
CA LEU A 87 -9.55 -11.93 9.21
C LEU A 87 -8.34 -12.38 10.04
N SER A 88 -8.18 -13.68 10.22
CA SER A 88 -7.19 -14.27 11.13
C SER A 88 -6.02 -14.95 10.43
N ALA A 89 -6.24 -15.53 9.25
CA ALA A 89 -5.23 -16.25 8.49
C ALA A 89 -5.58 -16.26 6.99
N LYS A 90 -4.59 -16.58 6.16
CA LYS A 90 -4.73 -16.70 4.71
C LYS A 90 -4.20 -18.02 4.19
N ILE A 91 -4.83 -18.53 3.13
CA ILE A 91 -4.44 -19.73 2.40
C ILE A 91 -4.38 -19.34 0.92
N ASN A 92 -3.25 -19.58 0.28
CA ASN A 92 -3.08 -19.27 -1.13
C ASN A 92 -3.20 -20.56 -1.94
N TYR A 93 -4.07 -20.53 -2.95
CA TYR A 93 -4.38 -21.60 -3.89
C TYR A 93 -4.68 -22.95 -3.22
N PRO A 94 -5.62 -23.03 -2.26
CA PRO A 94 -6.03 -24.31 -1.72
C PRO A 94 -6.71 -25.16 -2.78
N LYS A 95 -6.58 -26.49 -2.65
CA LYS A 95 -7.51 -27.41 -3.30
C LYS A 95 -8.83 -27.33 -2.55
N ILE A 96 -9.94 -27.11 -3.27
CA ILE A 96 -11.28 -26.93 -2.71
C ILE A 96 -12.20 -28.01 -3.27
N ASP A 97 -12.88 -28.72 -2.39
CA ASP A 97 -13.91 -29.70 -2.71
C ASP A 97 -15.23 -29.32 -2.01
N HIS A 98 -16.36 -29.49 -2.70
CA HIS A 98 -17.69 -29.19 -2.15
C HIS A 98 -18.09 -30.26 -1.13
N VAL A 99 -18.36 -29.86 0.12
CA VAL A 99 -18.96 -30.75 1.13
C VAL A 99 -20.48 -30.64 1.07
N GLN A 100 -21.01 -29.42 0.94
CA GLN A 100 -22.44 -29.18 0.85
C GLN A 100 -22.73 -27.85 0.13
N LYS A 101 -23.45 -27.92 -1.00
CA LYS A 101 -23.84 -26.76 -1.84
C LYS A 101 -24.95 -25.88 -1.23
N GLU A 102 -25.61 -26.34 -0.17
CA GLU A 102 -26.69 -25.60 0.47
C GLU A 102 -26.67 -25.76 1.99
N TYR A 103 -25.60 -25.27 2.62
CA TYR A 103 -25.62 -25.09 4.07
C TYR A 103 -26.43 -23.81 4.40
N GLN A 104 -27.70 -23.97 4.80
CA GLN A 104 -28.58 -22.84 5.12
C GLN A 104 -28.00 -21.93 6.22
N LYS A 105 -28.10 -20.60 6.02
CA LYS A 105 -28.49 -19.56 7.03
C LYS A 105 -28.35 -18.08 6.59
N LYS A 106 -28.14 -17.72 5.32
CA LYS A 106 -28.01 -16.28 4.91
C LYS A 106 -28.61 -15.94 3.53
N PRO A 107 -29.95 -15.99 3.36
CA PRO A 107 -30.59 -15.70 2.06
C PRO A 107 -30.25 -14.31 1.54
N VAL A 108 -30.21 -13.29 2.41
CA VAL A 108 -29.92 -11.90 2.03
C VAL A 108 -28.53 -11.74 1.39
N ILE A 109 -27.51 -12.39 1.96
CA ILE A 109 -26.13 -12.30 1.42
C ILE A 109 -26.03 -13.04 0.09
N ARG A 110 -26.63 -14.24 0.01
CA ARG A 110 -26.67 -15.04 -1.24
C ARG A 110 -27.37 -14.26 -2.35
N SER A 111 -28.55 -13.70 -2.07
CA SER A 111 -29.30 -12.88 -3.03
C SER A 111 -28.54 -11.61 -3.43
N ALA A 112 -27.87 -10.94 -2.49
CA ALA A 112 -27.05 -9.77 -2.81
C ALA A 112 -25.91 -10.12 -3.76
N ILE A 113 -25.23 -11.25 -3.56
CA ILE A 113 -24.09 -11.65 -4.39
C ILE A 113 -24.53 -12.18 -5.75
N GLN A 114 -25.63 -12.94 -5.82
CA GLN A 114 -26.25 -13.31 -7.09
C GLN A 114 -26.69 -12.07 -7.88
N LEU A 115 -27.33 -11.11 -7.22
CA LEU A 115 -27.70 -9.85 -7.86
C LEU A 115 -26.47 -9.06 -8.32
N ARG A 116 -25.40 -9.02 -7.51
CA ARG A 116 -24.13 -8.40 -7.89
C ARG A 116 -23.59 -9.00 -9.19
N ARG A 117 -23.62 -10.33 -9.33
CA ARG A 117 -23.20 -11.02 -10.56
C ARG A 117 -24.06 -10.64 -11.76
N ILE A 118 -25.38 -10.66 -11.59
CA ILE A 118 -26.33 -10.23 -12.63
C ILE A 118 -26.08 -8.79 -13.06
N ILE A 119 -25.78 -7.90 -12.10
CA ILE A 119 -25.44 -6.50 -12.36
C ILE A 119 -24.17 -6.40 -13.21
N ILE A 120 -23.11 -7.11 -12.82
CA ILE A 120 -21.82 -7.12 -13.55
C ILE A 120 -22.02 -7.62 -14.99
N GLU A 121 -22.64 -8.78 -15.17
CA GLU A 121 -22.91 -9.36 -16.50
C GLU A 121 -23.73 -8.42 -17.38
N ARG A 122 -24.66 -7.67 -16.77
CA ARG A 122 -25.50 -6.71 -17.50
C ARG A 122 -24.74 -5.45 -17.87
N ILE A 123 -23.87 -4.96 -17.00
CA ILE A 123 -22.96 -3.84 -17.30
C ILE A 123 -22.03 -4.24 -18.45
N GLU A 124 -21.40 -5.40 -18.41
CA GLU A 124 -20.49 -5.90 -19.46
C GLU A 124 -21.17 -6.03 -20.83
N LYS A 125 -22.48 -6.34 -20.87
CA LYS A 125 -23.26 -6.37 -22.12
C LYS A 125 -23.64 -4.98 -22.64
N LEU A 126 -23.72 -3.97 -21.77
CA LEU A 126 -24.21 -2.63 -22.09
C LEU A 126 -23.10 -1.62 -22.36
N TYR A 127 -21.89 -1.85 -21.83
CA TYR A 127 -20.78 -0.91 -21.80
C TYR A 127 -19.49 -1.56 -22.32
N PRO A 128 -18.60 -0.80 -22.99
CA PRO A 128 -17.26 -1.28 -23.31
C PRO A 128 -16.44 -1.60 -22.04
N GLU A 129 -15.46 -2.48 -22.16
CA GLU A 129 -14.70 -3.07 -21.03
C GLU A 129 -14.20 -2.04 -20.00
N LYS A 130 -13.50 -0.99 -20.44
CA LYS A 130 -12.97 0.05 -19.53
C LYS A 130 -14.07 0.81 -18.79
N HIS A 131 -15.15 1.16 -19.49
CA HIS A 131 -16.30 1.87 -18.90
C HIS A 131 -17.11 0.96 -17.98
N ALA A 132 -17.23 -0.32 -18.34
CA ALA A 132 -17.89 -1.35 -17.53
C ALA A 132 -17.18 -1.54 -16.18
N ALA A 133 -15.84 -1.63 -16.19
CA ALA A 133 -15.04 -1.74 -14.97
C ALA A 133 -15.23 -0.52 -14.06
N LEU A 134 -15.14 0.70 -14.61
CA LEU A 134 -15.34 1.93 -13.83
C LEU A 134 -16.76 2.06 -13.27
N LEU A 135 -17.79 1.77 -14.07
CA LEU A 135 -19.19 1.82 -13.63
C LEU A 135 -19.49 0.77 -12.55
N SER A 136 -18.92 -0.43 -12.68
CA SER A 136 -19.04 -1.49 -11.67
C SER A 136 -18.38 -1.08 -10.35
N GLY A 137 -17.25 -0.39 -10.40
CA GLY A 137 -16.59 0.20 -9.23
C GLY A 137 -17.49 1.21 -8.53
N MET A 138 -17.99 2.20 -9.29
CA MET A 138 -18.83 3.29 -8.75
C MET A 138 -20.17 2.80 -8.18
N THR A 139 -20.79 1.78 -8.78
CA THR A 139 -22.15 1.33 -8.39
C THR A 139 -22.14 0.29 -7.28
N ILE A 140 -21.29 -0.73 -7.38
CA ILE A 140 -21.31 -1.92 -6.49
C ILE A 140 -19.95 -2.20 -5.85
N GLY A 141 -18.94 -1.36 -6.10
CA GLY A 141 -17.60 -1.51 -5.49
C GLY A 141 -16.85 -2.71 -6.06
N TYR A 142 -17.10 -3.04 -7.32
CA TYR A 142 -16.38 -4.08 -8.03
C TYR A 142 -15.31 -3.46 -8.92
N THR A 143 -14.03 -3.70 -8.59
CA THR A 143 -12.88 -3.17 -9.32
C THR A 143 -12.21 -4.21 -10.23
N GLY A 144 -12.83 -5.39 -10.40
CA GLY A 144 -12.29 -6.40 -11.33
C GLY A 144 -12.43 -5.94 -12.78
N GLY A 145 -11.41 -6.23 -13.59
CA GLY A 145 -11.33 -5.78 -14.98
C GLY A 145 -10.85 -4.33 -15.17
N MET A 146 -10.52 -3.62 -14.09
CA MET A 146 -9.89 -2.30 -14.21
C MET A 146 -8.38 -2.45 -14.42
N ASP A 147 -7.85 -1.82 -15.46
CA ASP A 147 -6.41 -1.81 -15.72
C ASP A 147 -5.65 -0.90 -14.73
N ASP A 148 -4.41 -1.26 -14.42
CA ASP A 148 -3.58 -0.54 -13.44
C ASP A 148 -3.33 0.92 -13.83
N THR A 149 -3.28 1.22 -15.14
CA THR A 149 -3.07 2.61 -15.62
C THR A 149 -4.27 3.50 -15.31
N THR A 150 -5.49 2.99 -15.47
CA THR A 150 -6.71 3.70 -15.06
C THR A 150 -6.73 3.91 -13.55
N LEU A 151 -6.40 2.87 -12.77
CA LEU A 151 -6.35 2.97 -11.30
C LEU A 151 -5.33 4.02 -10.84
N GLU A 152 -4.16 4.07 -11.49
CA GLU A 152 -3.13 5.07 -11.24
C GLU A 152 -3.61 6.48 -11.60
N SER A 153 -4.22 6.69 -12.78
CA SER A 153 -4.72 8.02 -13.17
C SER A 153 -5.76 8.58 -12.19
N PHE A 154 -6.67 7.75 -11.68
CA PHE A 154 -7.61 8.17 -10.63
C PHE A 154 -6.92 8.44 -9.30
N THR A 155 -5.85 7.70 -8.98
CA THR A 155 -5.06 7.91 -7.78
C THR A 155 -4.28 9.21 -7.83
N LEU A 156 -3.61 9.51 -8.95
CA LEU A 156 -2.84 10.74 -9.15
C LEU A 156 -3.71 12.00 -9.26
N SER A 157 -4.97 11.85 -9.67
CA SER A 157 -5.96 12.93 -9.66
C SER A 157 -6.70 13.09 -8.32
N GLY A 158 -6.43 12.22 -7.32
CA GLY A 158 -7.08 12.26 -6.01
C GLY A 158 -8.55 11.79 -6.01
N LEU A 159 -8.96 11.06 -7.04
CA LEU A 159 -10.32 10.58 -7.29
C LEU A 159 -10.53 9.09 -6.98
N SER A 160 -9.58 8.40 -6.32
CA SER A 160 -9.74 6.97 -5.95
C SER A 160 -11.00 6.70 -5.11
N HIS A 161 -11.50 7.70 -4.38
CA HIS A 161 -12.72 7.61 -3.58
C HIS A 161 -14.02 7.57 -4.41
N ILE A 162 -13.93 7.80 -5.72
CA ILE A 162 -15.04 7.63 -6.68
C ILE A 162 -15.08 6.18 -7.19
N ILE A 163 -13.91 5.56 -7.42
CA ILE A 163 -13.82 4.14 -7.81
C ILE A 163 -14.33 3.24 -6.68
N ALA A 164 -14.02 3.60 -5.42
CA ALA A 164 -14.54 2.91 -4.26
C ALA A 164 -15.92 3.46 -3.87
N VAL A 165 -16.89 2.57 -3.59
CA VAL A 165 -18.21 3.01 -3.13
C VAL A 165 -18.08 3.78 -1.82
N SER A 166 -18.59 5.01 -1.86
CA SER A 166 -18.52 5.98 -0.78
C SER A 166 -19.92 6.27 -0.20
N GLY A 167 -19.98 7.04 0.89
CA GLY A 167 -21.26 7.46 1.47
C GLY A 167 -22.12 8.32 0.52
N ALA A 168 -21.50 9.00 -0.45
CA ALA A 168 -22.24 9.74 -1.48
C ALA A 168 -23.04 8.80 -2.40
N HIS A 169 -22.49 7.63 -2.72
CA HIS A 169 -23.17 6.63 -3.54
C HIS A 169 -24.41 6.05 -2.85
N VAL A 170 -24.36 5.87 -1.51
CA VAL A 170 -25.55 5.53 -0.71
C VAL A 170 -26.62 6.61 -0.86
N ALA A 171 -26.24 7.89 -0.81
CA ALA A 171 -27.18 8.99 -1.04
C ALA A 171 -27.74 9.01 -2.47
N PHE A 172 -26.90 8.73 -3.48
CA PHE A 172 -27.30 8.67 -4.89
C PHE A 172 -28.37 7.59 -5.14
N ILE A 173 -28.24 6.43 -4.49
CA ILE A 173 -29.23 5.35 -4.57
C ILE A 173 -30.54 5.72 -3.87
N MET A 174 -30.45 6.46 -2.77
CA MET A 174 -31.63 6.87 -2.02
C MET A 174 -32.40 8.01 -2.68
N MET A 175 -31.75 8.90 -3.43
CA MET A 175 -32.41 10.07 -4.02
C MET A 175 -33.64 9.75 -4.90
N PRO A 176 -33.58 8.80 -5.87
CA PRO A 176 -34.76 8.43 -6.64
C PRO A 176 -35.90 7.88 -5.78
N LEU A 177 -35.57 7.09 -4.75
CA LEU A 177 -36.55 6.50 -3.84
C LEU A 177 -37.21 7.57 -2.95
N LEU A 178 -36.42 8.51 -2.42
CA LEU A 178 -36.93 9.68 -1.69
C LEU A 178 -37.85 10.55 -2.55
N PHE A 179 -37.48 10.76 -3.82
CA PHE A 179 -38.29 11.53 -4.76
C PHE A 179 -39.63 10.85 -5.06
N LEU A 180 -39.61 9.53 -5.31
CA LEU A 180 -40.80 8.75 -5.66
C LEU A 180 -41.79 8.68 -4.49
N THR A 181 -41.33 8.32 -3.30
CA THR A 181 -42.17 8.24 -2.08
C THR A 181 -42.80 9.59 -1.73
N LYS A 182 -42.03 10.69 -1.86
CA LYS A 182 -42.55 12.06 -1.70
C LYS A 182 -43.61 12.40 -2.75
N LYS A 183 -43.38 12.04 -4.03
CA LYS A 183 -44.33 12.28 -5.12
C LYS A 183 -45.62 11.47 -4.95
N LEU A 184 -45.52 10.26 -4.40
CA LEU A 184 -46.66 9.41 -4.07
C LEU A 184 -47.38 9.81 -2.77
N GLY A 185 -46.89 10.82 -2.04
CA GLY A 185 -47.50 11.29 -0.80
C GLY A 185 -47.46 10.27 0.34
N LEU A 186 -46.52 9.32 0.31
CA LEU A 186 -46.41 8.32 1.38
C LEU A 186 -46.05 8.98 2.70
N ASN A 187 -46.64 8.50 3.80
CA ASN A 187 -46.27 8.99 5.11
C ASN A 187 -44.82 8.61 5.45
N ILE A 188 -44.24 9.30 6.44
CA ILE A 188 -42.82 9.11 6.80
C ILE A 188 -42.53 7.69 7.32
N PHE A 189 -43.48 7.06 8.00
CA PHE A 189 -43.34 5.70 8.55
C PHE A 189 -43.22 4.65 7.44
N VAL A 190 -44.13 4.69 6.48
CA VAL A 190 -44.14 3.80 5.30
C VAL A 190 -42.90 4.05 4.45
N SER A 191 -42.54 5.32 4.25
CA SER A 191 -41.33 5.70 3.52
C SER A 191 -40.07 5.09 4.16
N ASN A 192 -39.94 5.20 5.48
CA ASN A 192 -38.81 4.63 6.22
C ASN A 192 -38.77 3.10 6.21
N LEU A 193 -39.93 2.44 6.21
CA LEU A 193 -40.03 0.98 6.05
C LEU A 193 -39.51 0.52 4.68
N LEU A 194 -39.56 1.37 3.66
CA LEU A 194 -38.95 1.12 2.35
C LEU A 194 -37.46 1.45 2.33
N TYR A 195 -37.03 2.54 2.97
CA TYR A 195 -35.65 3.00 2.91
C TYR A 195 -34.67 2.06 3.61
N LEU A 196 -34.98 1.63 4.84
CA LEU A 196 -34.07 0.84 5.68
C LEU A 196 -33.65 -0.49 5.02
N PRO A 197 -34.57 -1.33 4.49
CA PRO A 197 -34.19 -2.55 3.80
C PRO A 197 -33.31 -2.30 2.58
N VAL A 198 -33.59 -1.24 1.81
CA VAL A 198 -32.82 -0.90 0.59
C VAL A 198 -31.37 -0.54 0.93
N ILE A 199 -31.14 0.35 1.91
CA ILE A 199 -29.76 0.74 2.28
C ILE A 199 -28.98 -0.40 2.95
N ILE A 200 -29.66 -1.28 3.71
CA ILE A 200 -29.04 -2.46 4.32
C ILE A 200 -28.66 -3.46 3.23
N PHE A 201 -29.57 -3.73 2.29
CA PHE A 201 -29.33 -4.61 1.16
C PHE A 201 -28.19 -4.09 0.27
N TYR A 202 -28.15 -2.77 0.03
CA TYR A 202 -27.05 -2.15 -0.70
C TYR A 202 -25.69 -2.28 0.01
N ALA A 203 -25.66 -2.19 1.34
CA ALA A 203 -24.45 -2.45 2.12
C ALA A 203 -23.94 -3.89 1.93
N PHE A 204 -24.83 -4.88 1.84
CA PHE A 204 -24.44 -6.26 1.49
C PHE A 204 -23.98 -6.39 0.04
N LEU A 205 -24.68 -5.77 -0.91
CA LEU A 205 -24.33 -5.78 -2.34
C LEU A 205 -22.90 -5.29 -2.59
N THR A 206 -22.50 -4.25 -1.86
CA THR A 206 -21.17 -3.62 -1.93
C THR A 206 -20.09 -4.35 -1.14
N GLY A 207 -20.43 -5.44 -0.43
CA GLY A 207 -19.46 -6.22 0.34
C GLY A 207 -19.10 -5.65 1.71
N LEU A 208 -19.98 -4.83 2.30
CA LEU A 208 -19.85 -4.23 3.65
C LEU A 208 -18.58 -3.39 3.83
N GLU A 209 -18.21 -2.60 2.82
CA GLU A 209 -17.11 -1.65 2.96
C GLU A 209 -17.39 -0.59 4.03
N ALA A 210 -16.36 -0.21 4.80
CA ALA A 210 -16.54 0.61 6.01
C ALA A 210 -17.20 1.97 5.73
N SER A 211 -16.90 2.58 4.58
CA SER A 211 -17.52 3.83 4.09
C SER A 211 -19.03 3.69 3.89
N VAL A 212 -19.48 2.56 3.33
CA VAL A 212 -20.88 2.24 3.04
C VAL A 212 -21.61 1.89 4.33
N VAL A 213 -21.05 1.00 5.15
CA VAL A 213 -21.66 0.58 6.42
C VAL A 213 -21.90 1.79 7.33
N ARG A 214 -20.91 2.69 7.46
CA ARG A 214 -21.09 3.95 8.18
C ARG A 214 -22.23 4.78 7.59
N ALA A 215 -22.23 5.01 6.27
CA ALA A 215 -23.27 5.82 5.63
C ALA A 215 -24.67 5.20 5.80
N THR A 216 -24.79 3.87 5.75
CA THR A 216 -26.03 3.13 6.03
C THR A 216 -26.48 3.33 7.48
N VAL A 217 -25.58 3.25 8.46
CA VAL A 217 -25.92 3.51 9.88
C VAL A 217 -26.36 4.96 10.09
N MET A 218 -25.63 5.93 9.53
CA MET A 218 -25.97 7.35 9.65
C MET A 218 -27.31 7.66 8.97
N ALA A 219 -27.55 7.13 7.77
CA ALA A 219 -28.83 7.28 7.06
C ALA A 219 -29.97 6.62 7.83
N GLY A 220 -29.75 5.43 8.39
CA GLY A 220 -30.73 4.73 9.22
C GLY A 220 -31.14 5.53 10.46
N ILE A 221 -30.16 6.10 11.18
CA ILE A 221 -30.42 7.01 12.31
C ILE A 221 -31.21 8.25 11.84
N GLY A 222 -30.83 8.82 10.69
CA GLY A 222 -31.53 9.95 10.09
C GLY A 222 -33.00 9.63 9.79
N PHE A 223 -33.28 8.51 9.12
CA PHE A 223 -34.64 8.07 8.80
C PHE A 223 -35.46 7.81 10.08
N MET A 224 -34.86 7.18 11.10
CA MET A 224 -35.54 6.90 12.38
C MET A 224 -35.74 8.13 13.27
N SER A 225 -35.01 9.23 13.05
CA SER A 225 -35.13 10.43 13.88
C SER A 225 -36.52 11.07 13.81
N THR A 226 -37.13 11.12 12.62
CA THR A 226 -38.44 11.77 12.41
C THR A 226 -39.60 11.00 13.08
N PRO A 227 -39.74 9.67 12.91
CA PRO A 227 -40.71 8.86 13.66
C PRO A 227 -40.60 8.97 15.18
N LEU A 228 -39.37 9.11 15.69
CA LEU A 228 -39.10 9.23 17.12
C LEU A 228 -39.29 10.66 17.65
N LEU A 229 -39.74 11.60 16.80
CA LEU A 229 -39.91 13.02 17.12
C LEU A 229 -38.62 13.66 17.67
N ARG A 230 -37.46 13.20 17.20
CA ARG A 230 -36.14 13.72 17.60
C ARG A 230 -35.44 14.39 16.42
N LYS A 231 -34.66 15.43 16.70
CA LYS A 231 -33.73 16.01 15.72
C LYS A 231 -32.46 15.17 15.68
N SER A 232 -32.04 14.76 14.49
CA SER A 232 -30.73 14.14 14.31
C SER A 232 -29.64 15.20 14.31
N ASP A 233 -28.68 15.07 15.21
CA ASP A 233 -27.44 15.84 15.18
C ASP A 233 -26.38 15.04 14.41
N THR A 234 -25.76 15.67 13.40
CA THR A 234 -24.83 14.97 12.48
C THR A 234 -23.58 14.48 13.20
N LEU A 235 -23.05 15.23 14.19
CA LEU A 235 -21.86 14.83 14.95
C LEU A 235 -22.18 13.64 15.86
N ASN A 236 -23.28 13.71 16.61
CA ASN A 236 -23.73 12.59 17.44
C ASN A 236 -24.00 11.35 16.60
N THR A 237 -24.62 11.51 15.42
CA THR A 237 -24.87 10.42 14.48
C THR A 237 -23.57 9.79 13.99
N LEU A 238 -22.55 10.61 13.69
CA LEU A 238 -21.22 10.12 13.32
C LEU A 238 -20.57 9.35 14.49
N CYS A 239 -20.61 9.88 15.72
CA CYS A 239 -20.07 9.22 16.91
C CYS A 239 -20.76 7.90 17.22
N VAL A 240 -22.10 7.84 17.15
CA VAL A 240 -22.87 6.60 17.33
C VAL A 240 -22.52 5.58 16.25
N SER A 241 -22.40 6.02 14.99
CA SER A 241 -21.97 5.11 13.91
C SER A 241 -20.57 4.55 14.17
N CYS A 242 -19.63 5.39 14.62
CA CYS A 242 -18.27 4.98 14.99
C CYS A 242 -18.30 3.93 16.10
N LEU A 243 -19.06 4.19 17.18
CA LEU A 243 -19.20 3.28 18.31
C LEU A 243 -19.77 1.91 17.88
N ILE A 244 -20.83 1.87 17.08
CA ILE A 244 -21.44 0.63 16.59
C ILE A 244 -20.42 -0.20 15.79
N LEU A 245 -19.66 0.44 14.89
CA LEU A 245 -18.65 -0.25 14.07
C LEU A 245 -17.49 -0.77 14.93
N LEU A 246 -17.02 0.01 15.92
CA LEU A 246 -15.93 -0.40 16.80
C LEU A 246 -16.35 -1.47 17.82
N LEU A 247 -17.61 -1.51 18.25
CA LEU A 247 -18.16 -2.62 19.04
C LEU A 247 -18.21 -3.91 18.23
N TYR A 248 -18.45 -3.84 16.91
CA TYR A 248 -18.41 -5.01 16.03
C TYR A 248 -16.98 -5.50 15.76
N ASN A 249 -16.04 -4.58 15.52
CA ASN A 249 -14.62 -4.87 15.38
C ASN A 249 -13.76 -3.66 15.81
N PRO A 250 -13.08 -3.72 16.98
CA PRO A 250 -12.28 -2.60 17.48
C PRO A 250 -11.06 -2.30 16.59
N PHE A 251 -10.56 -3.29 15.84
CA PHE A 251 -9.42 -3.13 14.95
C PHE A 251 -9.74 -2.33 13.68
N MET A 252 -11.01 -1.97 13.42
CA MET A 252 -11.36 -1.11 12.28
C MET A 252 -10.63 0.23 12.30
N VAL A 253 -10.25 0.73 13.49
CA VAL A 253 -9.46 1.97 13.65
C VAL A 253 -8.06 1.87 13.02
N LEU A 254 -7.52 0.66 12.86
CA LEU A 254 -6.24 0.42 12.19
C LEU A 254 -6.36 0.48 10.66
N GLY A 255 -7.58 0.37 10.14
CA GLY A 255 -7.86 0.40 8.71
C GLY A 255 -7.79 1.82 8.14
N VAL A 256 -6.95 2.03 7.13
CA VAL A 256 -6.80 3.32 6.43
C VAL A 256 -8.15 3.83 5.90
N GLY A 257 -8.97 2.96 5.32
CA GLY A 257 -10.31 3.32 4.82
C GLY A 257 -11.25 3.87 5.91
N PHE A 258 -11.17 3.35 7.14
CA PHE A 258 -11.95 3.86 8.27
C PHE A 258 -11.47 5.25 8.66
N ILE A 259 -10.15 5.43 8.86
CA ILE A 259 -9.53 6.71 9.24
C ILE A 259 -9.88 7.79 8.22
N LEU A 260 -9.67 7.53 6.93
CA LEU A 260 -9.93 8.52 5.88
C LEU A 260 -11.42 8.84 5.76
N SER A 261 -12.30 7.84 5.88
CA SER A 261 -13.74 8.06 5.76
C SER A 261 -14.26 8.94 6.91
N TYR A 262 -14.04 8.52 8.17
CA TYR A 262 -14.49 9.28 9.34
C TYR A 262 -13.77 10.63 9.45
N GLY A 263 -12.47 10.69 9.17
CA GLY A 263 -11.70 11.93 9.16
C GLY A 263 -12.19 12.94 8.13
N ALA A 264 -12.51 12.49 6.91
CA ALA A 264 -13.07 13.37 5.88
C ALA A 264 -14.45 13.91 6.29
N THR A 265 -15.35 13.04 6.79
CA THR A 265 -16.70 13.45 7.20
C THR A 265 -16.68 14.38 8.41
N LEU A 266 -15.86 14.10 9.42
CA LEU A 266 -15.65 15.00 10.55
C LEU A 266 -15.09 16.36 10.10
N GLY A 267 -14.10 16.34 9.20
CA GLY A 267 -13.55 17.52 8.56
C GLY A 267 -14.59 18.37 7.85
N ILE A 268 -15.44 17.75 7.03
CA ILE A 268 -16.55 18.43 6.35
C ILE A 268 -17.48 19.08 7.38
N ILE A 269 -17.91 18.34 8.41
CA ILE A 269 -18.86 18.86 9.42
C ILE A 269 -18.28 20.06 10.19
N LEU A 270 -16.99 20.00 10.57
CA LEU A 270 -16.36 21.04 11.39
C LEU A 270 -15.82 22.22 10.58
N LEU A 271 -15.14 21.97 9.46
CA LEU A 271 -14.42 23.01 8.70
C LEU A 271 -15.31 23.73 7.69
N LEU A 272 -16.27 23.04 7.04
CA LEU A 272 -17.08 23.64 5.97
C LEU A 272 -17.81 24.93 6.41
N PRO A 273 -18.49 24.99 7.58
CA PRO A 273 -19.15 26.23 8.01
C PRO A 273 -18.17 27.39 8.22
N HIS A 274 -16.94 27.10 8.67
CA HIS A 274 -15.91 28.09 8.90
C HIS A 274 -15.30 28.59 7.59
N LEU A 275 -15.05 27.69 6.64
CA LEU A 275 -14.54 28.02 5.31
C LEU A 275 -15.55 28.88 4.52
N ARG A 276 -16.85 28.57 4.58
CA ARG A 276 -17.91 29.35 3.91
C ARG A 276 -18.02 30.78 4.46
N ASN A 277 -17.70 30.98 5.73
CA ASN A 277 -17.71 32.28 6.38
C ASN A 277 -16.47 33.15 6.08
N LEU A 278 -15.47 32.64 5.37
CA LEU A 278 -14.32 33.43 4.91
C LEU A 278 -14.79 34.47 3.87
N THR A 279 -14.19 35.66 3.92
CA THR A 279 -14.60 36.81 3.08
C THR A 279 -14.55 36.53 1.58
N VAL A 280 -13.58 35.73 1.14
CA VAL A 280 -13.41 35.35 -0.27
C VAL A 280 -14.60 34.51 -0.77
N PHE A 281 -15.15 33.64 0.07
CA PHE A 281 -16.22 32.71 -0.32
C PHE A 281 -17.62 33.17 0.09
N LYS A 282 -17.73 34.18 0.96
CA LYS A 282 -19.03 34.64 1.48
C LYS A 282 -19.98 35.13 0.39
N LYS A 283 -19.45 35.70 -0.71
CA LYS A 283 -20.23 36.18 -1.86
C LYS A 283 -20.37 35.14 -2.97
N LEU A 284 -19.62 34.04 -2.93
CA LEU A 284 -19.64 32.98 -3.93
C LEU A 284 -20.61 31.89 -3.44
N GLN A 285 -21.81 31.87 -4.00
CA GLN A 285 -22.81 30.85 -3.74
C GLN A 285 -23.03 30.02 -5.00
N GLY A 286 -23.27 28.73 -4.82
CA GLY A 286 -23.57 27.82 -5.91
C GLY A 286 -22.87 26.48 -5.75
N PHE A 287 -23.37 25.51 -6.52
CA PHE A 287 -22.94 24.12 -6.48
C PHE A 287 -21.43 23.94 -6.67
N VAL A 288 -20.80 24.74 -7.53
CA VAL A 288 -19.35 24.71 -7.79
C VAL A 288 -18.55 25.13 -6.54
N THR A 289 -18.93 26.23 -5.90
CA THR A 289 -18.26 26.70 -4.68
C THR A 289 -18.48 25.72 -3.53
N ASP A 290 -19.68 25.15 -3.40
CA ASP A 290 -19.99 24.18 -2.34
C ASP A 290 -19.17 22.89 -2.51
N THR A 291 -19.06 22.40 -3.75
CA THR A 291 -18.24 21.22 -4.08
C THR A 291 -16.76 21.46 -3.78
N PHE A 292 -16.24 22.63 -4.16
CA PHE A 292 -14.86 23.02 -3.85
C PHE A 292 -14.61 23.09 -2.35
N LEU A 293 -15.47 23.79 -1.59
CA LEU A 293 -15.29 23.95 -0.14
C LEU A 293 -15.45 22.63 0.62
N CYS A 294 -16.37 21.76 0.21
CA CYS A 294 -16.49 20.39 0.75
C CYS A 294 -15.22 19.59 0.51
N SER A 295 -14.70 19.63 -0.72
CA SER A 295 -13.45 18.94 -1.08
C SER A 295 -12.26 19.49 -0.30
N LEU A 296 -12.16 20.81 -0.14
CA LEU A 296 -11.11 21.46 0.64
C LEU A 296 -11.20 21.07 2.13
N ALA A 297 -12.39 21.09 2.72
CA ALA A 297 -12.61 20.68 4.10
C ALA A 297 -12.20 19.22 4.34
N ALA A 298 -12.61 18.32 3.45
CA ALA A 298 -12.22 16.91 3.50
C ALA A 298 -10.71 16.75 3.39
N THR A 299 -10.08 17.35 2.37
CA THR A 299 -8.64 17.26 2.12
C THR A 299 -7.83 17.78 3.29
N LEU A 300 -8.13 18.96 3.84
CA LEU A 300 -7.43 19.51 5.00
C LEU A 300 -7.53 18.57 6.21
N SER A 301 -8.68 17.95 6.45
CA SER A 301 -8.84 17.04 7.58
C SER A 301 -7.99 15.77 7.46
N ILE A 302 -7.89 15.19 6.25
CA ILE A 302 -7.20 13.91 6.04
C ILE A 302 -5.75 14.04 5.57
N LEU A 303 -5.28 15.25 5.23
CA LEU A 303 -3.98 15.48 4.60
C LEU A 303 -2.81 14.79 5.31
N PRO A 304 -2.62 14.92 6.65
CA PRO A 304 -1.49 14.27 7.32
C PRO A 304 -1.55 12.74 7.24
N PHE A 305 -2.75 12.16 7.25
CA PHE A 305 -2.94 10.72 7.08
C PHE A 305 -2.67 10.29 5.63
N CYS A 306 -3.10 11.07 4.64
CA CYS A 306 -2.76 10.79 3.25
C CYS A 306 -1.25 10.78 3.04
N VAL A 307 -0.52 11.75 3.59
CA VAL A 307 0.95 11.78 3.50
C VAL A 307 1.57 10.60 4.26
N LYS A 308 1.07 10.28 5.46
CA LYS A 308 1.60 9.18 6.27
C LYS A 308 1.44 7.81 5.61
N TYR A 309 0.31 7.55 4.95
CA TYR A 309 0.00 6.23 4.39
C TYR A 309 0.33 6.10 2.90
N PHE A 310 0.30 7.19 2.14
CA PHE A 310 0.51 7.15 0.67
C PHE A 310 1.76 7.91 0.21
N TYR A 311 2.50 8.57 1.11
CA TYR A 311 3.75 9.30 0.80
C TYR A 311 3.61 10.45 -0.20
N MET A 312 2.39 10.80 -0.58
CA MET A 312 2.13 11.76 -1.64
C MET A 312 0.92 12.63 -1.37
N VAL A 313 0.92 13.79 -2.02
CA VAL A 313 -0.24 14.67 -2.15
C VAL A 313 -0.51 14.88 -3.63
N THR A 314 -1.79 15.00 -3.98
CA THR A 314 -2.28 15.25 -5.33
C THR A 314 -2.83 16.67 -5.41
N PRO A 315 -2.02 17.69 -5.76
CA PRO A 315 -2.44 19.11 -5.68
C PRO A 315 -3.63 19.42 -6.58
N TYR A 316 -3.75 18.71 -7.69
CA TYR A 316 -4.83 18.88 -8.67
C TYR A 316 -6.14 18.23 -8.23
N SER A 317 -6.23 17.58 -7.06
CA SER A 317 -7.44 16.88 -6.64
C SER A 317 -8.65 17.79 -6.48
N LEU A 318 -8.44 19.04 -6.05
CA LEU A 318 -9.53 20.00 -5.92
C LEU A 318 -10.15 20.33 -7.28
N ILE A 319 -9.31 20.49 -8.31
CA ILE A 319 -9.75 20.76 -9.68
C ILE A 319 -10.45 19.52 -10.26
N ALA A 320 -9.85 18.34 -10.09
CA ALA A 320 -10.43 17.07 -10.51
C ALA A 320 -11.82 16.85 -9.89
N ASN A 321 -11.96 17.09 -8.58
CA ASN A 321 -13.21 16.99 -7.85
C ASN A 321 -14.28 17.93 -8.41
N MET A 322 -13.93 19.19 -8.69
CA MET A 322 -14.88 20.16 -9.27
C MET A 322 -15.41 19.74 -10.64
N LEU A 323 -14.57 19.10 -11.46
CA LEU A 323 -14.94 18.69 -12.81
C LEU A 323 -15.68 17.36 -12.84
N VAL A 324 -15.29 16.38 -12.02
CA VAL A 324 -15.77 14.99 -12.12
C VAL A 324 -16.95 14.71 -11.17
N ILE A 325 -16.93 15.19 -9.92
CA ILE A 325 -17.99 14.93 -8.92
C ILE A 325 -19.40 15.26 -9.43
N PRO A 326 -19.66 16.37 -10.14
CA PRO A 326 -21.00 16.70 -10.64
C PRO A 326 -21.64 15.57 -11.45
N PHE A 327 -20.82 14.84 -12.20
CA PHE A 327 -21.26 13.74 -13.04
C PHE A 327 -21.40 12.42 -12.29
N THR A 328 -20.71 12.23 -11.15
CA THR A 328 -20.74 10.95 -10.41
C THR A 328 -22.13 10.52 -9.99
N GLY A 329 -22.97 11.46 -9.52
CA GLY A 329 -24.36 11.18 -9.17
C GLY A 329 -25.20 10.78 -10.39
N LEU A 330 -25.04 11.49 -11.51
CA LEU A 330 -25.72 11.19 -12.76
C LEU A 330 -25.28 9.85 -13.35
N ILE A 331 -23.98 9.58 -13.38
CA ILE A 331 -23.40 8.30 -13.83
C ILE A 331 -23.97 7.16 -12.99
N THR A 332 -23.98 7.30 -11.66
CA THR A 332 -24.48 6.25 -10.76
C THR A 332 -25.97 6.00 -10.99
N ILE A 333 -26.80 7.05 -10.99
CA ILE A 333 -28.25 6.93 -11.14
C ILE A 333 -28.62 6.40 -12.54
N CYS A 334 -28.10 7.02 -13.61
CA CYS A 334 -28.40 6.60 -14.98
C CYS A 334 -27.81 5.23 -15.31
N GLY A 335 -26.66 4.88 -14.75
CA GLY A 335 -26.06 3.54 -14.86
C GLY A 335 -26.92 2.48 -14.18
N ILE A 336 -27.42 2.73 -12.97
CA ILE A 336 -28.37 1.81 -12.33
C ILE A 336 -29.66 1.69 -13.14
N LEU A 337 -30.19 2.80 -13.67
CA LEU A 337 -31.37 2.78 -14.53
C LEU A 337 -31.15 1.97 -15.81
N SER A 338 -29.98 2.09 -16.46
CA SER A 338 -29.69 1.35 -17.70
C SER A 338 -29.66 -0.16 -17.47
N ILE A 339 -29.20 -0.60 -16.29
CA ILE A 339 -29.19 -2.00 -15.88
C ILE A 339 -30.62 -2.52 -15.64
N CYS A 340 -31.49 -1.72 -15.02
CA CYS A 340 -32.86 -2.11 -14.70
C CYS A 340 -33.78 -2.14 -15.94
N LEU A 341 -33.46 -1.41 -17.01
CA LEU A 341 -34.25 -1.34 -18.24
C LEU A 341 -34.02 -2.55 -19.16
N PRO A 342 -34.97 -2.89 -20.06
CA PRO A 342 -34.75 -3.88 -21.12
C PRO A 342 -33.49 -3.55 -21.94
N LEU A 343 -32.78 -4.57 -22.45
CA LEU A 343 -31.43 -4.41 -23.03
C LEU A 343 -31.36 -3.34 -24.13
N SER A 344 -32.39 -3.22 -24.98
CA SER A 344 -32.47 -2.20 -26.02
C SER A 344 -32.51 -0.77 -25.46
N LEU A 345 -33.37 -0.52 -24.46
CA LEU A 345 -33.47 0.79 -23.80
C LEU A 345 -32.25 1.07 -22.92
N GLY A 346 -31.74 0.04 -22.23
CA GLY A 346 -30.52 0.13 -21.44
C GLY A 346 -29.33 0.55 -22.30
N LYS A 347 -29.22 0.02 -23.53
CA LYS A 347 -28.17 0.39 -24.49
C LYS A 347 -28.30 1.82 -25.00
N ILE A 348 -29.52 2.32 -25.20
CA ILE A 348 -29.74 3.74 -25.54
C ILE A 348 -29.28 4.63 -24.37
N LEU A 349 -29.62 4.27 -23.14
CA LEU A 349 -29.22 5.01 -21.95
C LEU A 349 -27.73 4.86 -21.62
N SER A 350 -27.06 3.82 -22.12
CA SER A 350 -25.63 3.63 -21.89
C SER A 350 -24.77 4.64 -22.63
N TYR A 351 -25.16 5.11 -23.82
CA TYR A 351 -24.39 6.13 -24.59
C TYR A 351 -24.06 7.42 -23.81
N PRO A 352 -25.04 8.13 -23.21
CA PRO A 352 -24.71 9.32 -22.41
C PRO A 352 -23.88 8.99 -21.17
N VAL A 353 -24.08 7.82 -20.55
CA VAL A 353 -23.27 7.37 -19.40
C VAL A 353 -21.83 7.10 -19.83
N ILE A 354 -21.61 6.45 -20.98
CA ILE A 354 -20.29 6.23 -21.58
C ILE A 354 -19.60 7.57 -21.83
N ALA A 355 -20.29 8.56 -22.40
CA ALA A 355 -19.71 9.88 -22.64
C ALA A 355 -19.25 10.56 -21.33
N MET A 356 -20.01 10.44 -20.24
CA MET A 356 -19.63 10.99 -18.93
C MET A 356 -18.47 10.22 -18.29
N LEU A 357 -18.45 8.89 -18.40
CA LEU A 357 -17.35 8.05 -17.92
C LEU A 357 -16.06 8.36 -18.68
N GLU A 358 -16.15 8.44 -20.01
CA GLU A 358 -15.03 8.81 -20.88
C GLU A 358 -14.50 10.22 -20.56
N PHE A 359 -15.39 11.17 -20.31
CA PHE A 359 -15.00 12.50 -19.85
C PHE A 359 -14.22 12.43 -18.54
N ALA A 360 -14.70 11.69 -17.54
CA ALA A 360 -14.00 11.51 -16.27
C ALA A 360 -12.61 10.89 -16.49
N MET A 361 -12.51 9.81 -17.28
CA MET A 361 -11.25 9.12 -17.59
C MET A 361 -10.24 10.03 -18.30
N ARG A 362 -10.68 10.84 -19.27
CA ARG A 362 -9.81 11.80 -19.97
C ARG A 362 -9.30 12.90 -19.05
N ILE A 363 -10.14 13.42 -18.16
CA ILE A 363 -9.73 14.41 -17.17
C ILE A 363 -8.70 13.81 -16.20
N THR A 364 -8.93 12.62 -15.67
CA THR A 364 -7.97 11.97 -14.77
C THR A 364 -6.68 11.60 -15.47
N GLY A 365 -6.75 11.06 -16.69
CA GLY A 365 -5.58 10.74 -17.52
C GLY A 365 -4.75 11.98 -17.85
N GLY A 366 -5.41 13.07 -18.27
CA GLY A 366 -4.75 14.35 -18.52
C GLY A 366 -4.10 14.96 -17.28
N ILE A 367 -4.75 14.88 -16.11
CA ILE A 367 -4.15 15.35 -14.85
C ILE A 367 -2.94 14.50 -14.46
N SER A 368 -2.99 13.18 -14.65
CA SER A 368 -1.91 12.29 -14.25
C SER A 368 -0.59 12.55 -14.99
N THR A 369 -0.62 13.13 -16.18
CA THR A 369 0.59 13.48 -16.95
C THR A 369 1.15 14.87 -16.61
N LEU A 370 0.43 15.68 -15.82
CA LEU A 370 0.90 17.01 -15.43
C LEU A 370 2.09 16.93 -14.47
N ARG A 371 3.10 17.77 -14.70
CA ARG A 371 4.21 17.94 -13.76
C ARG A 371 3.68 18.40 -12.40
N GLY A 372 3.98 17.65 -11.36
CA GLY A 372 3.51 17.94 -10.00
C GLY A 372 2.15 17.33 -9.66
N ALA A 373 1.58 16.46 -10.51
CA ALA A 373 0.39 15.69 -10.16
C ALA A 373 0.62 14.79 -8.93
N LYS A 374 1.84 14.27 -8.82
CA LYS A 374 2.38 13.57 -7.66
C LYS A 374 3.41 14.45 -6.98
N LEU A 375 3.12 14.94 -5.77
CA LEU A 375 4.12 15.55 -4.90
C LEU A 375 4.47 14.58 -3.78
N LEU A 376 5.66 14.00 -3.86
CA LEU A 376 6.19 13.14 -2.80
C LEU A 376 6.57 13.99 -1.58
N LEU A 377 5.98 13.66 -0.43
CA LEU A 377 6.24 14.33 0.84
C LEU A 377 6.83 13.35 1.85
N ASN A 378 7.56 13.90 2.82
CA ASN A 378 8.15 13.11 3.90
C ASN A 378 7.05 12.62 4.84
N ILE A 379 7.18 11.41 5.41
CA ILE A 379 6.25 10.94 6.46
C ILE A 379 6.25 11.95 7.61
N PRO A 380 5.10 12.51 7.98
CA PRO A 380 5.02 13.39 9.13
C PRO A 380 5.17 12.56 10.42
N SER A 381 6.04 13.01 11.32
CA SER A 381 6.12 12.47 12.68
C SER A 381 4.79 12.67 13.43
N ILE A 382 4.58 11.90 14.49
CA ILE A 382 3.38 12.05 15.32
C ILE A 382 3.25 13.46 15.91
N TYR A 383 4.37 14.13 16.20
CA TYR A 383 4.40 15.52 16.66
C TYR A 383 3.95 16.49 15.57
N GLN A 384 4.37 16.30 14.32
CA GLN A 384 3.92 17.12 13.19
C GLN A 384 2.43 16.95 12.94
N ILE A 385 1.92 15.72 12.99
CA ILE A 385 0.47 15.45 12.90
C ILE A 385 -0.27 16.15 14.05
N THR A 386 0.25 16.06 15.27
CA THR A 386 -0.36 16.70 16.45
C THR A 386 -0.38 18.22 16.32
N ILE A 387 0.75 18.84 15.97
CA ILE A 387 0.85 20.30 15.77
C ILE A 387 -0.09 20.74 14.64
N TYR A 388 -0.15 19.99 13.54
CA TYR A 388 -1.09 20.27 12.44
C TYR A 388 -2.54 20.32 12.93
N TYR A 389 -2.98 19.32 13.68
CA TYR A 389 -4.34 19.30 14.23
C TYR A 389 -4.58 20.34 15.31
N LEU A 390 -3.57 20.69 16.12
CA LEU A 390 -3.66 21.82 17.06
C LEU A 390 -3.85 23.15 16.32
N ILE A 391 -3.16 23.36 15.19
CA ILE A 391 -3.34 24.56 14.37
C ILE A 391 -4.75 24.58 13.73
N LEU A 392 -5.23 23.45 13.18
CA LEU A 392 -6.60 23.34 12.68
C LEU A 392 -7.64 23.58 13.78
N TYR A 393 -7.39 23.07 14.99
CA TYR A 393 -8.23 23.32 16.16
C TYR A 393 -8.25 24.81 16.52
N CYS A 394 -7.10 25.48 16.59
CA CYS A 394 -7.01 26.93 16.80
C CYS A 394 -7.77 27.72 15.74
N PHE A 395 -7.76 27.27 14.47
CA PHE A 395 -8.55 27.87 13.40
C PHE A 395 -10.07 27.79 13.67
N LEU A 396 -10.56 26.67 14.21
CA LEU A 396 -11.97 26.45 14.55
C LEU A 396 -12.43 27.29 15.76
N PHE A 397 -11.62 27.36 16.82
CA PHE A 397 -12.07 27.88 18.13
C PHE A 397 -11.74 29.35 18.40
N LYS A 398 -10.90 30.01 17.59
CA LYS A 398 -10.61 31.43 17.78
C LYS A 398 -11.79 32.31 17.35
N LYS A 399 -12.76 32.55 18.24
CA LYS A 399 -13.88 33.50 18.07
C LYS A 399 -13.36 34.95 18.06
N GLY A 400 -12.86 35.43 16.92
CA GLY A 400 -12.51 36.83 16.69
C GLY A 400 -13.48 37.51 15.74
N ARG A 401 -14.33 38.43 16.24
CA ARG A 401 -15.27 39.24 15.44
C ARG A 401 -14.61 40.43 14.71
N SER A 402 -13.30 40.66 14.84
CA SER A 402 -12.62 41.80 14.24
C SER A 402 -12.04 41.47 12.85
N LEU A 403 -12.28 42.37 11.88
CA LEU A 403 -11.74 42.31 10.51
C LEU A 403 -10.20 42.27 10.44
N LYS A 404 -9.49 42.62 11.52
CA LYS A 404 -8.02 42.68 11.58
C LYS A 404 -7.32 41.34 11.87
N GLU A 405 -8.02 40.30 12.35
CA GLU A 405 -7.41 38.97 12.64
C GLU A 405 -7.52 37.96 11.47
N LYS A 406 -8.11 38.36 10.35
CA LYS A 406 -8.30 37.54 9.14
C LYS A 406 -7.00 37.07 8.45
N PRO A 407 -5.92 37.87 8.34
CA PRO A 407 -4.66 37.37 7.76
C PRO A 407 -3.99 36.33 8.66
N LEU A 408 -4.19 36.38 9.98
CA LEU A 408 -3.60 35.41 10.92
C LEU A 408 -4.12 33.98 10.68
N ARG A 409 -5.39 33.80 10.30
CA ARG A 409 -5.95 32.46 10.01
C ARG A 409 -5.39 31.86 8.71
N VAL A 410 -5.21 32.68 7.68
CA VAL A 410 -4.55 32.27 6.44
C VAL A 410 -3.09 31.93 6.72
N VAL A 411 -2.40 32.76 7.51
CA VAL A 411 -1.03 32.51 7.97
C VAL A 411 -0.93 31.23 8.80
N LEU A 412 -1.86 30.94 9.70
CA LEU A 412 -1.87 29.70 10.49
C LEU A 412 -2.08 28.46 9.61
N VAL A 413 -2.98 28.52 8.62
CA VAL A 413 -3.17 27.42 7.65
C VAL A 413 -1.93 27.27 6.76
N SER A 414 -1.33 28.37 6.29
CA SER A 414 -0.08 28.36 5.54
C SER A 414 1.09 27.84 6.38
N ILE A 415 1.16 28.16 7.66
CA ILE A 415 2.14 27.62 8.61
C ILE A 415 1.89 26.14 8.82
N ALA A 416 0.65 25.68 9.04
CA ALA A 416 0.36 24.25 9.18
C ALA A 416 0.74 23.45 7.92
N LEU A 417 0.46 24.01 6.73
CA LEU A 417 0.88 23.43 5.46
C LEU A 417 2.40 23.41 5.32
N LEU A 418 3.10 24.51 5.63
CA LEU A 418 4.56 24.59 5.59
C LEU A 418 5.23 23.69 6.63
N PHE A 419 4.61 23.49 7.79
CA PHE A 419 5.12 22.69 8.90
C PHE A 419 5.04 21.18 8.64
N VAL A 420 4.02 20.76 7.86
CA VAL A 420 3.97 19.41 7.29
C VAL A 420 4.97 19.24 6.14
N ILE A 421 5.22 20.31 5.37
CA ILE A 421 6.08 20.27 4.18
C ILE A 421 7.59 20.32 4.52
N ASN A 422 8.00 20.95 5.63
CA ASN A 422 9.42 21.21 5.89
C ASN A 422 9.80 21.19 7.37
N PHE A 423 10.22 20.02 7.84
CA PHE A 423 11.16 19.96 8.97
C PHE A 423 12.13 18.79 8.86
N SER A 424 13.15 18.97 8.03
CA SER A 424 14.36 18.13 8.00
C SER A 424 15.47 18.68 8.90
N LEU A 425 15.18 19.69 9.73
CA LEU A 425 16.19 20.53 10.39
C LEU A 425 16.85 19.90 11.63
N PHE A 426 16.46 18.69 12.05
CA PHE A 426 17.08 17.99 13.19
C PHE A 426 17.44 16.53 12.88
N HIS A 427 18.01 16.26 11.71
CA HIS A 427 18.62 14.95 11.49
C HIS A 427 20.07 14.92 11.96
N ARG A 428 20.30 14.04 12.94
CA ARG A 428 21.54 13.78 13.66
C ARG A 428 22.63 13.22 12.74
N ASP A 429 23.88 13.49 13.12
CA ASP A 429 25.13 13.04 12.51
C ASP A 429 25.36 11.51 12.61
N GLN A 430 24.41 10.70 12.12
CA GLN A 430 24.50 9.24 12.17
C GLN A 430 24.35 8.63 10.79
N THR A 431 25.23 7.68 10.50
CA THR A 431 25.11 6.81 9.34
C THR A 431 24.14 5.68 9.68
N THR A 432 23.26 5.36 8.74
CA THR A 432 22.29 4.26 8.85
C THR A 432 22.53 3.27 7.73
N VAL A 433 22.60 1.97 8.06
CA VAL A 433 22.64 0.86 7.12
C VAL A 433 21.43 -0.02 7.42
N THR A 434 20.57 -0.23 6.44
CA THR A 434 19.37 -1.06 6.58
C THR A 434 19.37 -2.17 5.55
N PHE A 435 19.30 -3.40 6.01
CA PHE A 435 19.03 -4.58 5.20
C PHE A 435 17.52 -4.70 5.07
N ILE A 436 17.00 -4.38 3.90
CA ILE A 436 15.56 -4.36 3.60
C ILE A 436 15.11 -5.81 3.39
N ASP A 437 14.00 -6.19 4.01
CA ASP A 437 13.38 -7.49 3.78
C ASP A 437 12.63 -7.49 2.44
N VAL A 438 13.31 -7.93 1.40
CA VAL A 438 12.76 -8.06 0.05
C VAL A 438 12.19 -9.45 -0.25
N GLY A 439 12.09 -10.31 0.78
CA GLY A 439 11.89 -11.74 0.59
C GLY A 439 13.21 -12.42 0.22
N GLN A 440 13.21 -13.22 -0.84
CA GLN A 440 14.44 -13.79 -1.38
C GLN A 440 15.16 -12.71 -2.20
N GLY A 441 16.48 -12.56 -2.00
CA GLY A 441 17.28 -11.51 -2.63
C GLY A 441 17.92 -10.53 -1.65
N ASP A 442 18.67 -9.56 -2.18
CA ASP A 442 19.30 -8.50 -1.41
C ASP A 442 18.73 -7.11 -1.72
N SER A 443 18.58 -6.28 -0.70
CA SER A 443 18.54 -4.84 -0.86
C SER A 443 19.04 -4.13 0.39
N ILE A 444 20.14 -3.40 0.26
CA ILE A 444 20.79 -2.69 1.36
C ILE A 444 20.74 -1.19 1.12
N TYR A 445 20.05 -0.49 2.00
CA TYR A 445 19.99 0.97 2.03
C TYR A 445 21.06 1.55 2.94
N ILE A 446 21.80 2.54 2.44
CA ILE A 446 22.81 3.27 3.23
C ILE A 446 22.50 4.76 3.18
N LYS A 447 22.32 5.37 4.35
CA LYS A 447 22.22 6.83 4.51
C LYS A 447 23.41 7.32 5.30
N THR A 448 24.25 8.15 4.71
CA THR A 448 25.41 8.73 5.42
C THR A 448 24.98 9.84 6.37
N ALA A 449 25.84 10.18 7.32
CA ALA A 449 25.64 11.33 8.21
C ALA A 449 25.40 12.66 7.45
N ASN A 450 25.96 12.78 6.24
CA ASN A 450 25.77 13.93 5.34
C ASN A 450 24.51 13.81 4.45
N ASN A 451 23.56 12.93 4.80
CA ASN A 451 22.31 12.66 4.10
C ASN A 451 22.48 12.22 2.63
N LYS A 452 23.61 11.61 2.28
CA LYS A 452 23.77 10.92 1.00
C LYS A 452 23.11 9.56 1.08
N VAL A 453 22.39 9.18 0.04
CA VAL A 453 21.66 7.92 -0.02
C VAL A 453 22.29 7.00 -1.05
N PHE A 454 22.59 5.77 -0.64
CA PHE A 454 23.04 4.70 -1.49
C PHE A 454 22.11 3.49 -1.37
N LEU A 455 22.02 2.73 -2.46
CA LEU A 455 21.27 1.49 -2.51
C LEU A 455 22.16 0.43 -3.16
N VAL A 456 22.34 -0.70 -2.49
CA VAL A 456 23.07 -1.87 -3.00
C VAL A 456 22.04 -2.98 -3.18
N ASP A 457 21.78 -3.35 -4.43
CA ASP A 457 20.70 -4.25 -4.85
C ASP A 457 19.28 -3.78 -4.46
N GLY A 458 18.27 -4.31 -5.14
CA GLY A 458 16.88 -3.89 -5.07
C GLY A 458 15.89 -5.01 -4.81
N GLY A 459 16.34 -6.24 -4.57
CA GLY A 459 15.48 -7.41 -4.56
C GLY A 459 14.91 -7.72 -5.95
N GLY A 460 13.97 -8.66 -6.00
CA GLY A 460 13.16 -8.90 -7.18
C GLY A 460 12.42 -10.23 -7.16
N SER A 461 11.41 -10.36 -8.00
CA SER A 461 10.60 -11.56 -8.12
C SER A 461 9.94 -11.63 -9.50
N VAL A 462 9.75 -12.84 -10.01
CA VAL A 462 9.05 -13.07 -11.29
C VAL A 462 7.56 -12.72 -11.19
N THR A 463 6.96 -12.86 -9.99
CA THR A 463 5.51 -12.72 -9.78
C THR A 463 5.11 -11.36 -9.21
N TYR A 464 6.07 -10.54 -8.81
CA TYR A 464 5.81 -9.33 -8.02
C TYR A 464 6.93 -8.31 -8.19
N ASP A 465 6.56 -7.06 -8.49
CA ASP A 465 7.52 -5.96 -8.54
C ASP A 465 7.92 -5.54 -7.12
N VAL A 466 9.01 -6.15 -6.62
CA VAL A 466 9.61 -5.85 -5.31
C VAL A 466 10.08 -4.40 -5.23
N GLY A 467 10.59 -3.84 -6.34
CA GLY A 467 11.05 -2.46 -6.38
C GLY A 467 9.93 -1.47 -6.11
N GLN A 468 8.80 -1.58 -6.83
CA GLN A 468 7.65 -0.69 -6.65
C GLN A 468 6.95 -0.85 -5.31
N ASN A 469 6.82 -2.09 -4.83
CA ASN A 469 5.90 -2.39 -3.74
C ASN A 469 6.61 -2.63 -2.40
N THR A 470 7.92 -2.92 -2.41
CA THR A 470 8.74 -3.10 -1.21
C THR A 470 9.74 -1.97 -1.04
N VAL A 471 10.69 -1.83 -1.97
CA VAL A 471 11.84 -0.92 -1.82
C VAL A 471 11.43 0.55 -1.94
N MET A 472 10.58 0.90 -2.90
CA MET A 472 10.12 2.29 -3.09
C MET A 472 9.38 2.84 -1.84
N PRO A 473 8.38 2.17 -1.26
CA PRO A 473 7.76 2.62 -0.01
C PRO A 473 8.76 2.77 1.14
N PHE A 474 9.73 1.85 1.25
CA PHE A 474 10.80 1.97 2.23
C PHE A 474 11.65 3.24 2.00
N LEU A 475 12.13 3.48 0.78
CA LEU A 475 12.93 4.66 0.43
C LEU A 475 12.19 5.97 0.71
N LEU A 476 10.91 6.03 0.35
CA LEU A 476 10.05 7.19 0.64
C LEU A 476 9.86 7.39 2.15
N SER A 477 9.75 6.30 2.92
CA SER A 477 9.69 6.35 4.38
C SER A 477 10.94 6.97 5.01
N GLN A 478 12.11 6.71 4.42
CA GLN A 478 13.40 7.26 4.83
C GLN A 478 13.68 8.67 4.26
N HIS A 479 12.71 9.24 3.56
CA HIS A 479 12.79 10.55 2.90
C HIS A 479 13.84 10.60 1.76
N ALA A 480 14.15 9.46 1.15
CA ALA A 480 15.02 9.38 -0.01
C ALA A 480 14.26 9.78 -1.27
N ARG A 481 14.54 10.99 -1.78
CA ARG A 481 13.95 11.52 -3.04
C ARG A 481 14.87 11.34 -4.25
N LYS A 482 16.10 10.89 -4.00
CA LYS A 482 17.14 10.65 -4.99
C LYS A 482 18.08 9.60 -4.41
N ILE A 483 18.76 8.88 -5.30
CA ILE A 483 19.83 7.96 -4.96
C ILE A 483 21.14 8.59 -5.43
N ASP A 484 22.04 8.90 -4.50
CA ASP A 484 23.34 9.49 -4.81
C ASP A 484 24.29 8.45 -5.44
N GLY A 485 24.18 7.17 -5.07
CA GLY A 485 24.85 6.06 -5.74
C GLY A 485 24.07 4.75 -5.63
N MET A 486 23.93 4.04 -6.74
CA MET A 486 23.22 2.76 -6.81
C MET A 486 24.21 1.68 -7.24
N PHE A 487 24.27 0.55 -6.55
CA PHE A 487 25.17 -0.57 -6.86
C PHE A 487 24.35 -1.81 -7.19
N SER A 488 24.74 -2.53 -8.25
CA SER A 488 24.23 -3.86 -8.58
C SER A 488 25.35 -4.86 -8.36
N THR A 489 25.11 -5.91 -7.57
CA THR A 489 26.13 -6.93 -7.30
C THR A 489 26.28 -7.89 -8.46
N HIS A 490 25.16 -8.41 -8.96
CA HIS A 490 25.04 -9.27 -10.14
C HIS A 490 23.64 -9.07 -10.76
N ASN A 491 23.35 -9.72 -11.90
CA ASN A 491 22.21 -9.40 -12.76
C ASN A 491 21.01 -10.34 -12.56
N ASP A 492 21.07 -11.21 -11.56
CA ASP A 492 19.94 -12.04 -11.15
C ASP A 492 18.78 -11.15 -10.72
N LEU A 493 17.57 -11.63 -11.06
CA LEU A 493 16.36 -10.83 -10.93
C LEU A 493 16.11 -10.41 -9.48
N ASP A 494 16.42 -11.26 -8.51
CA ASP A 494 16.29 -11.00 -7.07
C ASP A 494 17.34 -10.05 -6.50
N HIS A 495 18.21 -9.49 -7.34
CA HIS A 495 19.14 -8.41 -6.98
C HIS A 495 18.90 -7.15 -7.81
N ILE A 496 18.97 -7.25 -9.14
CA ILE A 496 18.86 -6.08 -10.02
C ILE A 496 17.42 -5.64 -10.29
N GLY A 497 16.44 -6.54 -10.14
CA GLY A 497 15.06 -6.31 -10.56
C GLY A 497 14.45 -5.05 -9.95
N GLY A 498 14.52 -4.92 -8.62
CA GLY A 498 13.97 -3.74 -7.94
C GLY A 498 14.77 -2.46 -8.17
N LEU A 499 16.05 -2.53 -8.56
CA LEU A 499 16.84 -1.35 -8.91
C LEU A 499 16.28 -0.63 -10.13
N VAL A 500 15.79 -1.38 -11.13
CA VAL A 500 15.16 -0.81 -12.33
C VAL A 500 13.92 -0.01 -11.96
N SER A 501 13.01 -0.59 -11.18
CA SER A 501 11.80 0.09 -10.71
C SER A 501 12.10 1.36 -9.91
N VAL A 502 13.17 1.33 -9.09
CA VAL A 502 13.65 2.51 -8.35
C VAL A 502 14.20 3.57 -9.31
N ALA A 503 14.98 3.19 -10.32
CA ALA A 503 15.54 4.11 -11.31
C ALA A 503 14.47 4.76 -12.20
N ASP A 504 13.36 4.06 -12.48
CA ASP A 504 12.21 4.59 -13.21
C ASP A 504 11.46 5.69 -12.41
N ASN A 505 11.56 5.68 -11.08
CA ASN A 505 10.74 6.51 -10.20
C ASN A 505 11.51 7.55 -9.40
N LEU A 506 12.81 7.37 -9.18
CA LEU A 506 13.67 8.29 -8.45
C LEU A 506 14.88 8.67 -9.29
N ILE A 507 15.39 9.88 -9.02
CA ILE A 507 16.61 10.34 -9.68
C ILE A 507 17.80 9.54 -9.13
N VAL A 508 18.40 8.71 -9.98
CA VAL A 508 19.69 8.03 -9.72
C VAL A 508 20.82 8.86 -10.29
N LYS A 509 21.71 9.38 -9.43
CA LYS A 509 22.83 10.23 -9.85
C LYS A 509 23.96 9.45 -10.51
N ASN A 510 24.28 8.28 -9.97
CA ASN A 510 25.33 7.41 -10.50
C ASN A 510 24.98 5.95 -10.21
N ALA A 511 24.92 5.12 -11.25
CA ALA A 511 24.90 3.67 -11.11
C ALA A 511 26.33 3.15 -11.18
N PHE A 512 26.75 2.41 -10.17
CA PHE A 512 28.02 1.72 -10.08
C PHE A 512 27.79 0.24 -10.40
N LEU A 513 28.31 -0.19 -11.55
CA LEU A 513 28.07 -1.52 -12.09
C LEU A 513 29.40 -2.28 -12.22
N PRO A 514 29.43 -3.61 -12.06
CA PRO A 514 30.64 -4.39 -12.30
C PRO A 514 31.19 -4.14 -13.71
N TYR A 515 32.51 -4.13 -13.87
CA TYR A 515 33.14 -3.75 -15.14
C TYR A 515 32.65 -4.58 -16.33
N GLN A 516 32.40 -5.87 -16.12
CA GLN A 516 31.90 -6.77 -17.15
C GLN A 516 30.53 -6.38 -17.72
N TYR A 517 29.71 -5.61 -16.99
CA TYR A 517 28.41 -5.13 -17.50
C TYR A 517 28.53 -4.17 -18.68
N GLN A 518 29.72 -3.62 -18.93
CA GLN A 518 29.99 -2.83 -20.13
C GLN A 518 29.74 -3.65 -21.41
N TYR A 519 29.83 -4.98 -21.32
CA TYR A 519 29.63 -5.92 -22.42
C TYR A 519 28.33 -6.74 -22.31
N SER A 520 27.52 -6.50 -21.27
CA SER A 520 26.28 -7.22 -21.03
C SER A 520 25.21 -6.87 -22.07
N ASN A 521 24.56 -7.88 -22.64
CA ASN A 521 23.38 -7.71 -23.50
C ASN A 521 22.06 -7.85 -22.73
N ASN A 522 22.12 -7.97 -21.40
CA ASN A 522 20.94 -8.09 -20.56
C ASN A 522 20.08 -6.81 -20.59
N ASN A 523 18.79 -6.98 -20.90
CA ASN A 523 17.84 -5.87 -20.99
C ASN A 523 17.66 -5.12 -19.66
N THR A 524 17.73 -5.82 -18.53
CA THR A 524 17.56 -5.24 -17.20
C THR A 524 18.74 -4.34 -16.85
N VAL A 525 19.96 -4.78 -17.15
CA VAL A 525 21.18 -3.97 -17.02
C VAL A 525 21.11 -2.73 -17.92
N THR A 526 20.69 -2.90 -19.17
CA THR A 526 20.52 -1.80 -20.13
C THR A 526 19.49 -0.78 -19.67
N SER A 527 18.35 -1.23 -19.14
CA SER A 527 17.31 -0.35 -18.57
C SER A 527 17.86 0.47 -17.39
N LEU A 528 18.58 -0.18 -16.47
CA LEU A 528 19.20 0.49 -15.33
C LEU A 528 20.20 1.57 -15.76
N MET A 529 21.00 1.29 -16.79
CA MET A 529 21.95 2.25 -17.36
C MET A 529 21.24 3.46 -17.96
N ASN A 530 20.19 3.24 -18.75
CA ASN A 530 19.44 4.30 -19.44
C ASN A 530 18.68 5.22 -18.47
N ASN A 531 18.21 4.67 -17.35
CA ASN A 531 17.47 5.40 -16.33
C ASN A 531 18.36 6.08 -15.27
N SER A 532 19.68 5.95 -15.40
CA SER A 532 20.66 6.57 -14.51
C SER A 532 21.33 7.79 -15.15
N LYS A 533 21.57 8.86 -14.38
CA LYS A 533 22.22 10.08 -14.90
C LYS A 533 23.68 9.87 -15.32
N LYS A 534 24.35 8.94 -14.66
CA LYS A 534 25.73 8.53 -14.93
C LYS A 534 25.84 7.04 -14.63
N VAL A 535 26.65 6.34 -15.40
CA VAL A 535 27.04 4.96 -15.15
C VAL A 535 28.55 4.94 -14.95
N THR A 536 29.01 4.24 -13.92
CA THR A 536 30.43 4.06 -13.59
C THR A 536 30.70 2.57 -13.46
N PHE A 537 31.53 2.03 -14.34
CA PHE A 537 31.97 0.64 -14.29
C PHE A 537 33.08 0.48 -13.26
N VAL A 538 32.91 -0.42 -12.30
CA VAL A 538 33.80 -0.61 -11.15
C VAL A 538 34.45 -1.99 -11.14
N HIS A 539 35.64 -2.05 -10.55
CA HIS A 539 36.41 -3.28 -10.38
C HIS A 539 37.25 -3.22 -9.11
N THR A 540 37.87 -4.36 -8.77
CA THR A 540 38.74 -4.56 -7.60
C THR A 540 39.77 -3.44 -7.44
N GLY A 541 39.94 -2.97 -6.22
CA GLY A 541 40.91 -1.95 -5.81
C GLY A 541 40.39 -0.51 -5.93
N GLN A 542 39.29 -0.27 -6.63
CA GLN A 542 38.70 1.06 -6.72
C GLN A 542 38.00 1.47 -5.42
N THR A 543 38.00 2.76 -5.12
CA THR A 543 37.31 3.32 -3.95
C THR A 543 36.45 4.51 -4.35
N VAL A 544 35.16 4.45 -3.99
CA VAL A 544 34.22 5.56 -4.10
C VAL A 544 34.28 6.37 -2.81
N ILE A 545 34.94 7.53 -2.86
CA ILE A 545 35.03 8.45 -1.72
C ILE A 545 33.76 9.30 -1.68
N ILE A 546 33.01 9.21 -0.58
CA ILE A 546 31.74 9.93 -0.39
C ILE A 546 32.00 11.25 0.33
N ASP A 547 32.76 11.20 1.42
CA ASP A 547 33.27 12.33 2.17
C ASP A 547 34.53 11.92 2.95
N LYS A 548 35.05 12.81 3.82
CA LYS A 548 36.31 12.58 4.56
C LYS A 548 36.31 11.34 5.45
N ASP A 549 35.13 10.93 5.93
CA ASP A 549 34.98 9.86 6.92
C ASP A 549 34.27 8.64 6.32
N THR A 550 33.78 8.74 5.08
CA THR A 550 32.89 7.74 4.46
C THR A 550 33.36 7.32 3.07
N SER A 551 33.52 6.03 2.85
CA SER A 551 33.91 5.46 1.55
C SER A 551 33.26 4.10 1.29
N ILE A 552 33.22 3.71 0.02
CA ILE A 552 32.86 2.36 -0.42
C ILE A 552 34.01 1.84 -1.27
N LYS A 553 34.72 0.83 -0.79
CA LYS A 553 35.80 0.16 -1.54
C LYS A 553 35.26 -1.06 -2.25
N VAL A 554 35.72 -1.27 -3.49
CA VAL A 554 35.39 -2.43 -4.30
C VAL A 554 36.48 -3.47 -4.11
N LEU A 555 36.15 -4.58 -3.46
CA LEU A 555 37.09 -5.68 -3.18
C LEU A 555 37.10 -6.75 -4.28
N TRP A 556 36.01 -6.85 -5.05
CA TRP A 556 35.81 -7.86 -6.11
C TRP A 556 34.68 -7.39 -7.05
N PRO A 557 34.63 -7.74 -8.36
CA PRO A 557 35.53 -8.60 -9.14
C PRO A 557 36.66 -7.85 -9.85
N PRO A 558 37.69 -8.55 -10.38
CA PRO A 558 38.72 -7.96 -11.23
C PRO A 558 38.17 -7.60 -12.62
N ILE A 559 38.96 -6.89 -13.42
CA ILE A 559 38.61 -6.64 -14.82
C ILE A 559 38.61 -7.98 -15.58
N THR A 560 37.47 -8.36 -16.12
CA THR A 560 37.31 -9.55 -16.96
C THR A 560 36.41 -9.23 -18.16
N LYS A 561 36.57 -10.02 -19.23
CA LYS A 561 35.67 -10.04 -20.40
C LYS A 561 34.70 -11.22 -20.38
N GLU A 562 34.75 -12.02 -19.32
CA GLU A 562 33.78 -13.09 -19.13
C GLU A 562 32.37 -12.52 -19.09
N ASP A 563 31.45 -13.24 -19.74
CA ASP A 563 30.05 -12.85 -19.78
C ASP A 563 29.46 -12.91 -18.37
N SER A 564 28.67 -11.89 -18.02
CA SER A 564 28.10 -11.71 -16.69
C SER A 564 26.82 -12.50 -16.46
N ASP A 565 26.26 -13.11 -17.51
CA ASP A 565 24.87 -13.58 -17.51
C ASP A 565 24.57 -14.83 -16.65
N ASP A 566 25.55 -15.45 -15.96
CA ASP A 566 25.27 -16.65 -15.15
C ASP A 566 26.33 -17.04 -14.09
N LYS A 567 26.95 -16.06 -13.40
CA LYS A 567 28.14 -16.34 -12.56
C LYS A 567 28.22 -15.55 -11.25
N ASN A 568 27.73 -16.16 -10.17
CA ASN A 568 27.83 -15.66 -8.79
C ASN A 568 29.27 -15.37 -8.33
N HIS A 569 30.29 -16.07 -8.84
CA HIS A 569 31.69 -15.74 -8.55
C HIS A 569 32.12 -14.35 -9.00
N LEU A 570 31.37 -13.65 -9.86
CA LEU A 570 31.66 -12.28 -10.28
C LEU A 570 30.79 -11.23 -9.55
N SER A 571 30.06 -11.61 -8.49
CA SER A 571 29.30 -10.68 -7.67
C SER A 571 30.18 -9.54 -7.14
N LEU A 572 29.70 -8.31 -7.24
CA LEU A 572 30.37 -7.15 -6.67
C LEU A 572 30.47 -7.27 -5.15
N VAL A 573 31.68 -7.17 -4.61
CA VAL A 573 31.92 -7.15 -3.17
C VAL A 573 32.37 -5.77 -2.74
N LEU A 574 31.64 -5.21 -1.78
CA LEU A 574 31.79 -3.84 -1.33
C LEU A 574 32.13 -3.81 0.16
N LEU A 575 33.16 -3.04 0.51
CA LEU A 575 33.43 -2.65 1.89
C LEU A 575 32.97 -1.22 2.10
N PHE A 576 31.81 -1.06 2.75
CA PHE A 576 31.35 0.24 3.21
C PHE A 576 32.06 0.60 4.51
N GLN A 577 32.68 1.78 4.57
CA GLN A 577 33.37 2.26 5.75
C GLN A 577 32.86 3.65 6.16
N TYR A 578 32.56 3.80 7.45
CA TYR A 578 32.31 5.09 8.11
C TYR A 578 33.13 5.19 9.40
N LYS A 579 34.22 5.95 9.36
CA LYS A 579 35.27 5.98 10.41
C LYS A 579 35.77 4.55 10.70
N ASP A 580 35.58 4.07 11.94
CA ASP A 580 36.02 2.74 12.38
C ASP A 580 34.96 1.66 12.12
N PHE A 581 33.74 2.03 11.72
CA PHE A 581 32.66 1.09 11.44
C PHE A 581 32.72 0.62 9.99
N LYS A 582 32.73 -0.70 9.78
CA LYS A 582 32.85 -1.31 8.45
C LYS A 582 31.77 -2.37 8.22
N VAL A 583 31.21 -2.41 7.02
CA VAL A 583 30.23 -3.41 6.58
C VAL A 583 30.72 -4.05 5.29
N LEU A 584 30.90 -5.38 5.30
CA LEU A 584 31.26 -6.16 4.13
C LEU A 584 29.99 -6.71 3.47
N LEU A 585 29.71 -6.25 2.25
CA LEU A 585 28.56 -6.64 1.45
C LEU A 585 29.03 -7.55 0.32
N THR A 586 28.65 -8.82 0.37
CA THR A 586 29.23 -9.87 -0.50
C THR A 586 28.35 -10.25 -1.68
N GLY A 587 27.13 -9.71 -1.81
CA GLY A 587 26.15 -10.21 -2.78
C GLY A 587 26.01 -11.73 -2.67
N ASP A 588 26.00 -12.41 -3.80
CA ASP A 588 25.83 -13.88 -3.87
C ASP A 588 27.12 -14.64 -4.18
N LEU A 589 28.26 -14.03 -3.85
CA LEU A 589 29.60 -14.57 -4.08
C LEU A 589 29.72 -16.05 -3.66
N ASP A 590 30.03 -16.90 -4.64
CA ASP A 590 30.24 -18.33 -4.43
C ASP A 590 31.67 -18.65 -3.93
N GLY A 591 31.97 -19.94 -3.74
CA GLY A 591 33.29 -20.38 -3.29
C GLY A 591 34.47 -20.05 -4.22
N GLU A 592 34.25 -19.92 -5.53
CA GLU A 592 35.29 -19.54 -6.50
C GLU A 592 35.62 -18.04 -6.32
N GLY A 593 34.57 -17.20 -6.22
CA GLY A 593 34.72 -15.78 -5.93
C GLY A 593 35.43 -15.52 -4.59
N VAL A 594 35.06 -16.25 -3.53
CA VAL A 594 35.75 -16.16 -2.23
C VAL A 594 37.24 -16.51 -2.36
N THR A 595 37.58 -17.57 -3.11
CA THR A 595 38.96 -17.97 -3.36
C THR A 595 39.73 -16.87 -4.09
N GLY A 596 39.12 -16.27 -5.12
CA GLY A 596 39.70 -15.17 -5.88
C GLY A 596 39.95 -13.92 -5.04
N MET A 597 39.17 -13.70 -3.99
CA MET A 597 39.34 -12.59 -3.06
C MET A 597 40.43 -12.79 -2.00
N MET A 598 40.89 -14.01 -1.74
CA MET A 598 41.89 -14.29 -0.69
C MET A 598 43.19 -13.49 -0.76
N PRO A 599 43.72 -13.07 -1.94
CA PRO A 599 44.84 -12.15 -2.01
C PRO A 599 44.59 -10.81 -1.29
N TYR A 600 43.33 -10.39 -1.14
CA TYR A 600 42.91 -9.13 -0.50
C TYR A 600 42.40 -9.33 0.93
N LYS A 601 42.65 -10.48 1.56
CA LYS A 601 42.16 -10.82 2.91
C LYS A 601 42.44 -9.77 4.00
N GLN A 602 43.54 -9.04 3.88
CA GLN A 602 43.90 -7.97 4.84
C GLN A 602 42.91 -6.80 4.84
N GLU A 603 42.09 -6.67 3.79
CA GLU A 603 41.10 -5.62 3.64
C GLU A 603 39.69 -6.05 4.04
N MET A 604 39.48 -7.33 4.38
CA MET A 604 38.15 -7.90 4.66
C MET A 604 37.66 -7.65 6.08
N ASP A 605 38.53 -7.22 7.00
CA ASP A 605 38.18 -6.90 8.38
C ASP A 605 36.95 -5.97 8.44
N CYS A 606 35.90 -6.43 9.12
CA CYS A 606 34.63 -5.73 9.15
C CYS A 606 33.90 -5.87 10.50
N THR A 607 33.03 -4.90 10.80
CA THR A 607 32.16 -4.99 11.97
C THR A 607 30.93 -5.86 11.68
N VAL A 608 30.41 -5.79 10.46
CA VAL A 608 29.20 -6.48 10.02
C VAL A 608 29.47 -7.18 8.69
N LEU A 609 29.20 -8.48 8.63
CA LEU A 609 29.30 -9.29 7.43
C LEU A 609 27.89 -9.63 6.90
N LYS A 610 27.58 -9.27 5.66
CA LYS A 610 26.45 -9.89 4.94
C LYS A 610 26.90 -11.27 4.48
N ILE A 611 26.19 -12.32 4.89
CA ILE A 611 26.51 -13.69 4.47
C ILE A 611 26.11 -13.86 2.99
N PRO A 612 27.02 -14.38 2.14
CA PRO A 612 26.72 -14.51 0.72
C PRO A 612 25.60 -15.51 0.43
N HIS A 613 24.95 -15.32 -0.72
CA HIS A 613 24.04 -16.29 -1.32
C HIS A 613 22.92 -16.75 -0.37
N HIS A 614 22.43 -15.80 0.44
CA HIS A 614 21.37 -16.01 1.44
C HIS A 614 21.67 -17.10 2.47
N GLY A 615 22.95 -17.45 2.67
CA GLY A 615 23.37 -18.55 3.55
C GLY A 615 23.35 -19.92 2.87
N GLY A 616 23.69 -19.99 1.57
CA GLY A 616 23.86 -21.24 0.84
C GLY A 616 25.19 -21.96 1.12
N ASP A 617 25.16 -23.29 1.01
CA ASP A 617 26.30 -24.19 1.32
C ASP A 617 27.43 -24.18 0.28
N ASN A 618 27.18 -23.64 -0.92
CA ASN A 618 28.16 -23.54 -2.01
C ASN A 618 29.13 -22.35 -1.85
N THR A 619 29.06 -21.67 -0.71
CA THR A 619 29.95 -20.56 -0.36
C THR A 619 31.04 -21.04 0.59
N ARG A 620 32.24 -20.48 0.49
CA ARG A 620 33.33 -20.73 1.46
C ARG A 620 33.13 -19.83 2.69
N THR A 621 31.98 -19.96 3.37
CA THR A 621 31.55 -19.06 4.46
C THR A 621 32.54 -19.05 5.62
N GLU A 622 33.10 -20.21 5.97
CA GLU A 622 34.09 -20.33 7.05
C GLU A 622 35.33 -19.46 6.78
N ASP A 623 35.85 -19.48 5.55
CA ASP A 623 36.99 -18.64 5.17
C ASP A 623 36.65 -17.15 5.32
N LEU A 624 35.44 -16.73 4.92
CA LEU A 624 34.99 -15.35 5.08
C LEU A 624 34.91 -14.95 6.56
N ILE A 625 34.33 -15.80 7.42
CA ILE A 625 34.22 -15.53 8.86
C ILE A 625 35.62 -15.38 9.47
N GLN A 626 36.54 -16.30 9.17
CA GLN A 626 37.91 -16.25 9.68
C GLN A 626 38.67 -15.00 9.23
N GLN A 627 38.57 -14.62 7.94
CA GLN A 627 39.34 -13.47 7.41
C GLN A 627 38.73 -12.12 7.78
N SER A 628 37.40 -12.02 7.87
CA SER A 628 36.71 -10.76 8.16
C SER A 628 36.48 -10.49 9.65
N SER A 629 36.56 -11.54 10.50
CA SER A 629 36.37 -11.48 11.97
C SER A 629 35.19 -10.59 12.42
N PRO A 630 33.97 -10.82 11.90
CA PRO A 630 32.85 -9.91 12.11
C PRO A 630 32.30 -9.97 13.54
N ASN A 631 31.82 -8.84 14.05
CA ASN A 631 31.07 -8.80 15.31
C ASN A 631 29.61 -9.21 15.15
N LEU A 632 29.09 -9.23 13.91
CA LEU A 632 27.71 -9.53 13.57
C LEU A 632 27.63 -10.06 12.13
N ALA A 633 26.88 -11.14 11.94
CA ALA A 633 26.48 -11.62 10.62
C ALA A 633 25.02 -11.26 10.33
N ILE A 634 24.74 -10.85 9.09
CA ILE A 634 23.38 -10.64 8.60
C ILE A 634 23.13 -11.53 7.40
N ILE A 635 22.00 -12.24 7.43
CA ILE A 635 21.52 -13.05 6.30
C ILE A 635 20.26 -12.38 5.74
N SER A 636 20.40 -11.74 4.58
CA SER A 636 19.26 -11.34 3.76
C SER A 636 18.68 -12.61 3.13
N VAL A 637 17.52 -13.03 3.60
CA VAL A 637 16.86 -14.26 3.16
C VAL A 637 15.35 -14.14 3.38
N GLY A 638 14.60 -14.78 2.50
CA GLY A 638 13.15 -14.93 2.62
C GLY A 638 12.75 -16.39 2.60
N ARG A 639 11.44 -16.64 2.67
CA ARG A 639 10.93 -17.99 2.48
C ARG A 639 11.28 -18.48 1.07
N ASN A 640 12.04 -19.57 1.00
CA ASN A 640 12.54 -20.12 -0.25
C ASN A 640 12.38 -21.64 -0.31
N LYS A 641 12.64 -22.21 -1.49
CA LYS A 641 12.63 -23.66 -1.72
C LYS A 641 14.04 -24.27 -1.72
N TYR A 642 15.08 -23.44 -1.63
CA TYR A 642 16.49 -23.83 -1.71
C TYR A 642 17.00 -24.41 -0.39
N GLY A 643 16.27 -24.19 0.71
CA GLY A 643 16.70 -24.60 2.05
C GLY A 643 17.66 -23.59 2.69
N HIS A 644 17.69 -22.35 2.20
CA HIS A 644 18.51 -21.27 2.75
C HIS A 644 17.80 -20.59 3.94
N PRO A 645 18.53 -20.09 4.96
CA PRO A 645 19.94 -20.41 5.20
C PRO A 645 20.07 -21.89 5.61
N THR A 646 21.16 -22.52 5.19
CA THR A 646 21.40 -23.93 5.53
C THR A 646 21.79 -24.07 6.99
N GLN A 647 21.45 -25.21 7.61
CA GLN A 647 21.84 -25.47 9.00
C GLN A 647 23.36 -25.43 9.18
N LYS A 648 24.12 -25.91 8.19
CA LYS A 648 25.59 -25.88 8.20
C LYS A 648 26.15 -24.46 8.35
N VAL A 649 25.57 -23.47 7.64
CA VAL A 649 26.01 -22.07 7.75
C VAL A 649 25.66 -21.49 9.11
N LEU A 650 24.49 -21.83 9.66
CA LEU A 650 24.09 -21.40 11.01
C LEU A 650 24.99 -22.01 12.09
N ASP A 651 25.30 -23.30 12.00
CA ASP A 651 26.21 -24.00 12.92
C ASP A 651 27.62 -23.41 12.87
N LEU A 652 28.10 -23.02 11.68
CA LEU A 652 29.38 -22.30 11.54
C LEU A 652 29.36 -20.96 12.27
N LEU A 653 28.31 -20.16 12.11
CA LEU A 653 28.21 -18.87 12.81
C LEU A 653 28.20 -19.04 14.33
N GLU A 654 27.51 -20.07 14.84
CA GLU A 654 27.52 -20.43 16.25
C GLU A 654 28.90 -20.90 16.71
N GLN A 655 29.60 -21.74 15.92
CA GLN A 655 30.94 -22.23 16.23
C GLN A 655 31.98 -21.11 16.38
N TYR A 656 31.86 -20.03 15.62
CA TYR A 656 32.75 -18.87 15.68
C TYR A 656 32.25 -17.76 16.61
N ASP A 657 31.21 -18.01 17.42
CA ASP A 657 30.58 -17.04 18.34
C ASP A 657 30.14 -15.74 17.63
N VAL A 658 29.70 -15.83 16.37
CA VAL A 658 29.22 -14.69 15.59
C VAL A 658 27.69 -14.60 15.67
N PRO A 659 27.13 -13.58 16.35
CA PRO A 659 25.68 -13.38 16.38
C PRO A 659 25.13 -13.21 14.97
N VAL A 660 23.96 -13.81 14.70
CA VAL A 660 23.31 -13.76 13.39
C VAL A 660 21.93 -13.11 13.49
N LEU A 661 21.61 -12.23 12.53
CA LEU A 661 20.26 -11.71 12.32
C LEU A 661 19.80 -12.04 10.90
N ARG A 662 18.54 -12.43 10.75
CA ARG A 662 17.97 -12.85 9.47
C ARG A 662 16.76 -12.00 9.12
N THR A 663 16.64 -11.58 7.85
CA THR A 663 15.51 -10.73 7.43
C THR A 663 14.17 -11.46 7.45
N ASP A 664 14.13 -12.78 7.28
CA ASP A 664 12.89 -13.57 7.35
C ASP A 664 12.30 -13.67 8.77
N ASP A 665 13.15 -13.61 9.79
CA ASP A 665 12.74 -13.58 11.20
C ASP A 665 12.48 -12.15 11.69
N CYS A 666 13.40 -11.23 11.38
CA CYS A 666 13.45 -9.88 11.96
C CYS A 666 12.75 -8.80 11.12
N GLY A 667 12.37 -9.10 9.88
CA GLY A 667 12.06 -8.06 8.89
C GLY A 667 13.31 -7.21 8.59
N ALA A 668 13.14 -5.93 8.28
CA ALA A 668 14.24 -5.02 8.01
C ALA A 668 15.16 -4.88 9.24
N ILE A 669 16.46 -5.08 9.04
CA ILE A 669 17.48 -4.93 10.09
C ILE A 669 18.18 -3.60 9.88
N THR A 670 18.04 -2.67 10.83
CA THR A 670 18.60 -1.32 10.75
C THR A 670 19.71 -1.12 11.77
N ILE A 671 20.89 -0.73 11.29
CA ILE A 671 22.05 -0.37 12.08
C ILE A 671 22.27 1.13 11.99
N LYS A 672 22.30 1.81 13.13
CA LYS A 672 22.64 3.24 13.23
C LYS A 672 23.96 3.40 13.96
N THR A 673 24.88 4.17 13.39
CA THR A 673 26.24 4.33 13.92
C THR A 673 26.73 5.77 13.88
N ASN A 674 27.56 6.15 14.85
CA ASN A 674 28.34 7.40 14.83
C ASN A 674 29.80 7.18 14.36
N GLY A 675 30.11 5.95 13.93
CA GLY A 675 31.42 5.50 13.47
C GLY A 675 32.29 4.84 14.54
N LYS A 676 31.85 4.83 15.82
CA LYS A 676 32.51 4.11 16.92
C LYS A 676 31.58 3.15 17.66
N LYS A 677 30.33 3.57 17.87
CA LYS A 677 29.27 2.76 18.47
C LYS A 677 28.13 2.64 17.48
N TYR A 678 27.49 1.48 17.48
CA TYR A 678 26.30 1.23 16.69
C TYR A 678 25.18 0.65 17.55
N THR A 679 23.95 0.85 17.10
CA THR A 679 22.73 0.26 17.67
C THR A 679 21.98 -0.46 16.57
N ILE A 680 21.38 -1.59 16.90
CA ILE A 680 20.56 -2.39 15.99
C ILE A 680 19.10 -2.26 16.40
N SER A 681 18.21 -2.17 15.42
CA SER A 681 16.76 -2.28 15.59
C SER A 681 16.19 -3.10 14.44
N THR A 682 15.25 -3.99 14.71
CA THR A 682 14.55 -4.76 13.68
C THR A 682 13.13 -4.24 13.46
N ALA A 683 12.49 -4.60 12.34
CA ALA A 683 11.14 -4.16 12.04
C ALA A 683 10.06 -4.94 12.80
N MET A 684 10.41 -6.13 13.30
CA MET A 684 9.50 -7.03 14.01
C MET A 684 9.58 -6.90 15.54
N ASP A 685 10.50 -6.08 16.07
CA ASP A 685 10.65 -5.76 17.50
C ASP A 685 9.71 -4.66 18.02
#